data_AF-A0A178AK43-F1
#
_entry.id   AF-A0A178AK43-F1
#
_cell.length_a   1.000
_cell.length_b   1.000
_cell.length_c   1.000
_cell.angle_alpha   90.00
_cell.angle_beta   90.00
_cell.angle_gamma   90.00
#
_symmetry.space_group_name_H-M   'P 1'
#
loop_
_entity.id
_entity.type
_entity.pdbx_description
1 polymer ?
#
loop_
_entity_poly.entity_id
_entity_poly.type
_entity_poly.pdbx_seq_one_letter_code
_entity_poly.pdbx_strand_id
1 'polypeptide(L)'
;MPSSSANSSAAREFPTIKAVKTFLTQGPGSGGDYHNVHGGHWLIDSKISTPMSQYEQYRKSRTSWGINVLGSFCVELEATDGTKGFATGFGGPPACWLVAEHFERFLIGKDPRDTNHLFEQMYRASMFYGRKGLPVAVISVIDLAIWDLLGKIRNEPVYKMIGGATRERLDFYCTGPEPAAAKEMGFFGAKVPLPYGPGEGVEGLKKNVEFLTKHRESVGPDFPLMVDCYMSLNVPYTIEVVKATEHLNLNWWEECLSPDDSDGFEQIKRAHPRMKFTTGEHEYSRYGFRKLIEGRNLDILQPDVMWVGGMTELLKVAAMAAAYDIPVVPHASGPYSYHFVVSQANSPFQEYLANSPDGKSVLPVFGNLFLNEPIPSKGYLDVKTLDLPGFGLELNPNAGLIDAARILNPAPMKSLKSVEESQSNGRISTVYFEVWRCSWLHYSEGGASFIGPYVVLALHLNSCASLFLLTSYFSTRYLPASQLHFLHTPQRTTTHYPAMDAVKETINNALEALHITGGTQAAPAKEPTEEQLNELKSKYSKAGQEQVFAFYDKLSTAEKAGLYEQLSNFNPDYINEITDRALKPAKAESEESKIEPLPENATSSILDSKQEDLDKWYDSGLKLVAENKVAVVLMAGGQGTRLGSSAPKGCFDIGLPSKKSLFQLQGERIKKVELLAAKKHGKDSVTVPWYVMTSGPTRGPTAKFFEENNYFGLKKENVVIFEQGVLPCISNDGKILLESKSKVAVAPDGNGGLYQALIQSGVVGDMGKRGIQHIHAYCVDNCLVKVADPVFIGFSASKSVDIATKVVRKRNSKESVGLILQKNGKPDVVEYSEIDTADAEATDSKNPDLLKFRAANIVNHYYSYKFLESIPEWAKKLPHHVARKKIPYVNTETGETIKPEKPNGIKLEQFVFDCFPFLTLEKFACMEVKREDEFSPLKNARGTGEDDPDTSKQDIMTQGKKWVQAAGATVVGEQMSDGIEVSPLISYGGEGLEFLNSRTIKAPAVIESEE
;
A
#
# COMPACT_ATOMS: atom_id res chain seq x y z
N MET A 1 26.38 71.89 12.11
CA MET A 1 25.20 71.00 11.97
C MET A 1 25.73 69.61 11.65
N PRO A 2 25.39 68.57 12.43
CA PRO A 2 25.91 67.23 12.19
C PRO A 2 25.14 66.56 11.05
N SER A 3 25.88 65.83 10.22
CA SER A 3 25.38 65.02 9.10
C SER A 3 24.51 63.86 9.59
N SER A 4 23.23 63.87 9.25
CA SER A 4 22.36 62.70 9.41
C SER A 4 22.65 61.71 8.29
N SER A 5 23.46 60.70 8.59
CA SER A 5 23.54 59.47 7.80
C SER A 5 22.15 58.83 7.76
N ALA A 6 21.61 58.68 6.54
CA ALA A 6 20.41 57.89 6.31
C ALA A 6 20.73 56.42 6.65
N ASN A 7 20.33 55.98 7.84
CA ASN A 7 20.27 54.56 8.18
C ASN A 7 19.20 53.93 7.29
N SER A 8 19.62 53.04 6.38
CA SER A 8 18.73 52.08 5.75
C SER A 8 18.07 51.26 6.85
N SER A 9 16.77 51.43 7.06
CA SER A 9 15.99 50.63 7.99
C SER A 9 15.89 49.20 7.45
N ALA A 10 16.92 48.38 7.68
CA ALA A 10 16.76 46.94 7.62
C ALA A 10 15.65 46.56 8.60
N ALA A 11 14.68 45.76 8.13
CA ALA A 11 13.63 45.26 9.01
C ALA A 11 14.27 44.58 10.23
N ARG A 12 13.74 44.82 11.43
CA ARG A 12 14.24 44.22 12.67
C ARG A 12 14.30 42.70 12.49
N GLU A 13 15.47 42.13 12.78
CA GLU A 13 15.69 40.69 12.67
C GLU A 13 14.73 39.97 13.63
N PHE A 14 14.00 38.96 13.11
CA PHE A 14 13.05 38.19 13.90
C PHE A 14 13.80 37.04 14.60
N PRO A 15 13.49 36.72 15.88
CA PRO A 15 14.18 35.64 16.59
C PRO A 15 14.04 34.30 15.86
N THR A 16 15.12 33.53 15.80
CA THR A 16 15.13 32.17 15.25
C THR A 16 15.14 31.14 16.37
N ILE A 17 14.76 29.90 16.07
CA ILE A 17 14.79 28.80 17.04
C ILE A 17 16.26 28.45 17.34
N LYS A 18 16.66 28.58 18.60
CA LYS A 18 18.03 28.36 19.09
C LYS A 18 18.21 26.97 19.70
N ALA A 19 17.20 26.42 20.36
CA ALA A 19 17.27 25.12 21.00
C ALA A 19 15.92 24.40 21.03
N VAL A 20 15.98 23.07 21.02
CA VAL A 20 14.84 22.16 21.20
C VAL A 20 15.12 21.29 22.43
N LYS A 21 14.17 21.18 23.35
CA LYS A 21 14.26 20.27 24.50
C LYS A 21 13.00 19.43 24.60
N THR A 22 13.15 18.19 25.03
CA THR A 22 12.01 17.29 25.23
C THR A 22 11.98 16.75 26.64
N PHE A 23 10.77 16.54 27.15
CA PHE A 23 10.53 16.08 28.51
C PHE A 23 9.49 14.96 28.53
N LEU A 24 9.65 14.05 29.49
CA LEU A 24 8.61 13.09 29.87
C LEU A 24 7.91 13.57 31.14
N THR A 25 6.63 13.27 31.29
CA THR A 25 5.90 13.53 32.54
C THR A 25 6.17 12.43 33.57
N GLN A 26 6.27 12.82 34.83
CA GLN A 26 6.53 11.92 35.96
C GLN A 26 5.19 11.37 36.47
N GLY A 27 4.89 10.13 36.08
CA GLY A 27 3.68 9.44 36.52
C GLY A 27 2.43 9.77 35.70
N PRO A 28 1.31 9.09 35.99
CA PRO A 28 0.05 9.25 35.26
C PRO A 28 -0.71 10.53 35.68
N GLY A 29 -1.65 10.96 34.83
CA GLY A 29 -2.58 12.07 35.09
C GLY A 29 -2.08 13.45 34.68
N SER A 30 -1.00 13.55 33.91
CA SER A 30 -0.43 14.82 33.43
C SER A 30 0.09 14.71 32.00
N GLY A 31 -0.17 15.74 31.19
CA GLY A 31 0.22 15.82 29.77
C GLY A 31 -0.86 15.35 28.79
N GLY A 32 -0.45 15.09 27.54
CA GLY A 32 -1.36 14.84 26.42
C GLY A 32 -1.77 13.39 26.13
N ASP A 33 -1.37 12.40 26.94
CA ASP A 33 -1.91 11.03 26.85
C ASP A 33 -3.08 10.84 27.83
N TYR A 34 -4.30 10.85 27.30
CA TYR A 34 -5.55 10.70 28.07
C TYR A 34 -5.67 9.36 28.79
N HIS A 35 -4.98 8.32 28.33
CA HIS A 35 -5.11 6.98 28.87
C HIS A 35 -4.11 6.70 29.98
N ASN A 36 -3.07 7.53 30.13
CA ASN A 36 -2.08 7.39 31.18
C ASN A 36 -2.59 8.01 32.50
N VAL A 37 -3.61 7.39 33.10
CA VAL A 37 -4.26 7.82 34.35
C VAL A 37 -4.18 6.73 35.43
N HIS A 38 -4.43 7.09 36.69
CA HIS A 38 -4.50 6.12 37.79
C HIS A 38 -5.73 5.23 37.70
N GLY A 39 -5.66 4.02 38.28
CA GLY A 39 -6.82 3.14 38.46
C GLY A 39 -7.96 3.84 39.22
N GLY A 40 -9.19 3.42 38.94
CA GLY A 40 -10.43 4.07 39.35
C GLY A 40 -10.96 5.10 38.35
N HIS A 41 -10.26 5.32 37.23
CA HIS A 41 -10.67 6.26 36.20
C HIS A 41 -11.52 5.59 35.13
N TRP A 42 -12.66 6.20 34.77
CA TRP A 42 -13.59 5.65 33.78
C TRP A 42 -12.91 5.35 32.44
N LEU A 43 -11.96 6.19 32.03
CA LEU A 43 -11.17 5.98 30.82
C LEU A 43 -10.42 4.63 30.77
N ILE A 44 -10.07 3.98 31.86
CA ILE A 44 -9.32 2.71 31.78
C ILE A 44 -10.05 1.51 32.39
N ASP A 45 -10.96 1.78 33.33
CA ASP A 45 -11.62 0.74 34.13
C ASP A 45 -13.09 0.53 33.78
N SER A 46 -13.73 1.47 33.07
CA SER A 46 -15.09 1.23 32.56
C SER A 46 -15.05 0.29 31.36
N LYS A 47 -16.09 -0.53 31.23
CA LYS A 47 -16.24 -1.39 30.05
C LYS A 47 -16.58 -0.52 28.84
N ILE A 48 -15.64 -0.42 27.91
CA ILE A 48 -15.74 0.36 26.67
C ILE A 48 -15.33 -0.57 25.53
N SER A 49 -16.09 -0.53 24.45
CA SER A 49 -15.82 -1.29 23.24
C SER A 49 -14.59 -0.70 22.55
N THR A 50 -13.68 -1.57 22.10
CA THR A 50 -12.41 -1.20 21.47
C THR A 50 -12.10 -2.18 20.34
N PRO A 51 -11.11 -1.91 19.47
CA PRO A 51 -10.67 -2.87 18.45
C PRO A 51 -10.19 -4.20 19.04
N MET A 52 -9.78 -4.20 20.31
CA MET A 52 -9.32 -5.37 21.04
C MET A 52 -10.46 -6.16 21.72
N SER A 53 -11.69 -5.63 21.74
CA SER A 53 -12.84 -6.28 22.39
C SER A 53 -13.25 -7.60 21.74
N GLN A 54 -12.83 -7.88 20.50
CA GLN A 54 -13.03 -9.19 19.88
C GLN A 54 -12.23 -10.31 20.59
N TYR A 55 -11.11 -9.98 21.23
CA TYR A 55 -10.27 -10.93 21.95
C TYR A 55 -10.68 -10.98 23.42
N GLU A 56 -11.18 -12.13 23.88
CA GLU A 56 -11.77 -12.28 25.22
C GLU A 56 -10.81 -11.85 26.34
N GLN A 57 -9.52 -12.15 26.21
CA GLN A 57 -8.52 -11.80 27.22
C GLN A 57 -8.27 -10.29 27.35
N TYR A 58 -8.55 -9.49 26.32
CA TYR A 58 -8.29 -8.04 26.29
C TYR A 58 -9.55 -7.18 26.41
N ARG A 59 -10.74 -7.81 26.39
CA ARG A 59 -12.04 -7.13 26.36
C ARG A 59 -12.38 -6.33 27.63
N LYS A 60 -11.83 -6.71 28.79
CA LYS A 60 -12.26 -6.17 30.09
C LYS A 60 -11.66 -4.80 30.44
N SER A 61 -10.48 -4.48 29.92
CA SER A 61 -9.78 -3.25 30.28
C SER A 61 -8.88 -2.78 29.15
N ARG A 62 -8.85 -1.46 28.94
CA ARG A 62 -8.03 -0.84 27.88
C ARG A 62 -6.53 -0.91 28.19
N THR A 63 -6.14 -1.01 29.45
CA THR A 63 -4.73 -1.13 29.84
C THR A 63 -4.17 -2.54 29.64
N SER A 64 -5.04 -3.56 29.53
CA SER A 64 -4.61 -4.96 29.37
C SER A 64 -3.82 -5.23 28.08
N TRP A 65 -3.96 -4.37 27.07
CA TRP A 65 -3.24 -4.42 25.80
C TRP A 65 -2.31 -3.21 25.58
N GLY A 66 -2.09 -2.39 26.62
CA GLY A 66 -1.08 -1.33 26.60
C GLY A 66 -1.49 -0.04 25.88
N ILE A 67 -2.76 0.37 25.94
CA ILE A 67 -3.24 1.63 25.34
C ILE A 67 -2.42 2.87 25.76
N ASN A 68 -1.87 2.86 26.98
CA ASN A 68 -1.11 3.95 27.59
C ASN A 68 0.40 3.71 27.58
N VAL A 69 0.91 2.76 26.77
CA VAL A 69 2.32 2.34 26.79
C VAL A 69 3.29 3.46 26.41
N LEU A 70 2.84 4.40 25.56
CA LEU A 70 3.67 5.51 25.12
C LEU A 70 3.74 6.58 26.21
N GLY A 71 2.62 7.01 26.76
CA GLY A 71 2.58 8.11 27.72
C GLY A 71 2.78 9.47 27.04
N SER A 72 2.73 10.52 27.87
CA SER A 72 2.88 11.91 27.43
C SER A 72 4.34 12.27 27.17
N PHE A 73 4.57 13.18 26.23
CA PHE A 73 5.84 13.91 26.12
C PHE A 73 5.58 15.41 25.92
N CYS A 74 6.61 16.21 26.12
CA CYS A 74 6.56 17.66 25.95
C CYS A 74 7.73 18.15 25.10
N VAL A 75 7.51 19.25 24.37
CA VAL A 75 8.53 19.96 23.58
C VAL A 75 8.62 21.40 24.07
N GLU A 76 9.83 21.85 24.40
CA GLU A 76 10.18 23.27 24.62
C GLU A 76 11.06 23.75 23.45
N LEU A 77 10.69 24.88 22.84
CA LEU A 77 11.49 25.58 21.85
C LEU A 77 11.96 26.91 22.43
N GLU A 78 13.27 27.15 22.45
CA GLU A 78 13.87 28.42 22.88
C GLU A 78 14.32 29.22 21.66
N ALA A 79 13.90 30.47 21.54
CA ALA A 79 14.33 31.39 20.49
C ALA A 79 15.62 32.14 20.87
N THR A 80 16.25 32.80 19.90
CA THR A 80 17.51 33.56 20.09
C THR A 80 17.37 34.76 21.03
N ASP A 81 16.16 35.27 21.26
CA ASP A 81 15.86 36.32 22.24
C ASP A 81 15.55 35.78 23.65
N GLY A 82 15.57 34.45 23.83
CA GLY A 82 15.26 33.76 25.08
C GLY A 82 13.78 33.45 25.29
N THR A 83 12.90 33.84 24.36
CA THR A 83 11.48 33.47 24.43
C THR A 83 11.31 31.96 24.25
N LYS A 84 10.34 31.37 24.96
CA LYS A 84 10.10 29.93 24.95
C LYS A 84 8.67 29.56 24.58
N GLY A 85 8.52 28.67 23.61
CA GLY A 85 7.26 27.97 23.32
C GLY A 85 7.25 26.60 23.96
N PHE A 86 6.07 26.13 24.37
CA PHE A 86 5.91 24.83 25.01
C PHE A 86 4.62 24.13 24.56
N ALA A 87 4.69 22.83 24.29
CA ALA A 87 3.51 22.02 24.04
C ALA A 87 3.66 20.57 24.56
N THR A 88 2.53 19.89 24.73
CA THR A 88 2.46 18.47 25.10
C THR A 88 1.58 17.68 24.14
N GLY A 89 1.77 16.35 24.12
CA GLY A 89 0.97 15.37 23.40
C GLY A 89 1.33 13.96 23.85
N PHE A 90 0.94 12.94 23.08
CA PHE A 90 1.31 11.55 23.33
C PHE A 90 2.54 11.11 22.53
N GLY A 91 3.27 10.12 23.03
CA GLY A 91 4.35 9.47 22.29
C GLY A 91 5.59 9.12 23.11
N GLY A 92 5.68 9.64 24.34
CA GLY A 92 6.67 9.23 25.33
C GLY A 92 8.14 9.24 24.89
N PRO A 93 8.96 8.29 25.39
CA PRO A 93 10.37 8.19 25.02
C PRO A 93 10.61 8.06 23.50
N PRO A 94 9.84 7.25 22.73
CA PRO A 94 9.97 7.20 21.28
C PRO A 94 9.78 8.55 20.59
N ALA A 95 8.84 9.37 21.07
CA ALA A 95 8.64 10.71 20.53
C ALA A 95 9.83 11.62 20.82
N CYS A 96 10.36 11.62 22.05
CA CYS A 96 11.56 12.38 22.39
C CYS A 96 12.76 12.00 21.51
N TRP A 97 12.91 10.70 21.21
CA TRP A 97 13.95 10.20 20.31
C TRP A 97 13.76 10.71 18.88
N LEU A 98 12.53 10.68 18.35
CA LEU A 98 12.24 11.22 17.01
C LEU A 98 12.50 12.73 16.93
N VAL A 99 12.20 13.49 17.98
CA VAL A 99 12.54 14.91 18.03
C VAL A 99 14.05 15.10 17.95
N ALA A 100 14.82 14.46 18.83
CA ALA A 100 16.27 14.64 18.92
C ALA A 100 17.01 14.11 17.67
N GLU A 101 16.72 12.87 17.28
CA GLU A 101 17.49 12.17 16.24
C GLU A 101 17.02 12.51 14.84
N HIS A 102 15.79 13.01 14.67
CA HIS A 102 15.26 13.30 13.34
C HIS A 102 14.82 14.75 13.17
N PHE A 103 13.86 15.25 13.94
CA PHE A 103 13.18 16.51 13.59
C PHE A 103 13.93 17.78 14.00
N GLU A 104 14.79 17.75 15.02
CA GLU A 104 15.54 18.92 15.52
C GLU A 104 16.34 19.62 14.41
N ARG A 105 16.92 18.86 13.48
CA ARG A 105 17.71 19.38 12.35
C ARG A 105 16.94 20.34 11.44
N PHE A 106 15.61 20.26 11.43
CA PHE A 106 14.75 21.14 10.65
C PHE A 106 14.34 22.38 11.43
N LEU A 107 14.60 22.45 12.73
CA LEU A 107 14.15 23.52 13.63
C LEU A 107 15.27 24.52 13.95
N ILE A 108 16.47 24.03 14.26
CA ILE A 108 17.57 24.88 14.70
C ILE A 108 17.97 25.91 13.63
N GLY A 109 18.07 27.16 14.06
CA GLY A 109 18.41 28.32 13.23
C GLY A 109 17.28 28.77 12.28
N LYS A 110 16.08 28.20 12.39
CA LYS A 110 14.95 28.56 11.53
C LYS A 110 14.06 29.63 12.14
N ASP A 111 13.40 30.38 11.27
CA ASP A 111 12.39 31.35 11.64
C ASP A 111 11.08 30.62 12.01
N PRO A 112 10.54 30.79 13.24
CA PRO A 112 9.32 30.12 13.66
C PRO A 112 8.06 30.60 12.91
N ARG A 113 8.15 31.68 12.11
CA ARG A 113 7.06 32.12 11.21
C ARG A 113 6.88 31.21 10.00
N ASP A 114 7.90 30.45 9.62
CA ASP A 114 7.90 29.58 8.44
C ASP A 114 7.17 28.25 8.68
N THR A 115 6.02 28.29 9.37
CA THR A 115 5.28 27.11 9.88
C THR A 115 5.00 26.07 8.78
N ASN A 116 4.52 26.51 7.62
CA ASN A 116 4.28 25.62 6.47
C ASN A 116 5.56 24.93 5.98
N HIS A 117 6.69 25.64 5.97
CA HIS A 117 7.95 25.08 5.50
C HIS A 117 8.50 24.06 6.50
N LEU A 118 8.50 24.40 7.80
CA LEU A 118 8.93 23.52 8.88
C LEU A 118 8.09 22.24 8.91
N PHE A 119 6.76 22.37 8.82
CA PHE A 119 5.86 21.24 8.70
C PHE A 119 6.17 20.37 7.49
N GLU A 120 6.30 20.95 6.29
CA GLU A 120 6.56 20.16 5.06
C GLU A 120 7.93 19.48 5.10
N GLN A 121 8.96 20.11 5.69
CA GLN A 121 10.26 19.46 5.87
C GLN A 121 10.14 18.23 6.77
N MET A 122 9.52 18.36 7.95
CA MET A 122 9.37 17.24 8.89
C MET A 122 8.46 16.14 8.33
N TYR A 123 7.32 16.50 7.75
CA TYR A 123 6.38 15.54 7.15
C TYR A 123 7.04 14.79 5.99
N ARG A 124 7.64 15.50 5.03
CA ARG A 124 8.26 14.86 3.85
C ARG A 124 9.48 14.03 4.22
N ALA A 125 10.28 14.48 5.18
CA ALA A 125 11.42 13.72 5.68
C ALA A 125 11.00 12.40 6.36
N SER A 126 9.81 12.35 6.97
CA SER A 126 9.29 11.14 7.62
C SER A 126 8.39 10.30 6.73
N MET A 127 8.04 10.73 5.51
CA MET A 127 7.04 10.07 4.64
C MET A 127 7.27 8.56 4.38
N PHE A 128 8.51 8.06 4.44
CA PHE A 128 8.77 6.63 4.21
C PHE A 128 8.35 5.73 5.40
N TYR A 129 8.10 6.31 6.58
CA TYR A 129 7.66 5.58 7.79
C TYR A 129 6.57 6.29 8.61
N GLY A 130 6.21 7.53 8.27
CA GLY A 130 5.48 8.46 9.13
C GLY A 130 4.35 9.21 8.43
N ARG A 131 3.62 8.56 7.53
CA ARG A 131 2.45 9.16 6.85
C ARG A 131 1.22 9.28 7.75
N LYS A 132 1.15 8.46 8.81
CA LYS A 132 0.14 8.39 9.85
C LYS A 132 0.82 8.02 11.18
N GLY A 133 0.09 8.08 12.29
CA GLY A 133 0.54 7.55 13.58
C GLY A 133 1.62 8.41 14.26
N LEU A 134 2.47 7.75 15.06
CA LEU A 134 3.40 8.41 15.99
C LEU A 134 4.26 9.52 15.36
N PRO A 135 4.88 9.37 14.17
CA PRO A 135 5.69 10.45 13.61
C PRO A 135 4.89 11.73 13.33
N VAL A 136 3.63 11.62 12.88
CA VAL A 136 2.77 12.80 12.64
C VAL A 136 2.29 13.41 13.95
N ALA A 137 2.00 12.58 14.97
CA ALA A 137 1.72 13.07 16.32
C ALA A 137 2.91 13.83 16.92
N VAL A 138 4.14 13.35 16.71
CA VAL A 138 5.35 14.07 17.14
C VAL A 138 5.46 15.43 16.45
N ILE A 139 5.25 15.47 15.13
CA ILE A 139 5.23 16.72 14.36
C ILE A 139 4.16 17.68 14.91
N SER A 140 3.01 17.16 15.33
CA SER A 140 1.93 17.97 15.89
C SER A 140 2.35 18.70 17.15
N VAL A 141 3.02 18.03 18.10
CA VAL A 141 3.49 18.67 19.33
C VAL A 141 4.60 19.68 19.06
N ILE A 142 5.51 19.40 18.11
CA ILE A 142 6.51 20.38 17.66
C ILE A 142 5.80 21.61 17.07
N ASP A 143 4.85 21.41 16.17
CA ASP A 143 4.10 22.49 15.51
C ASP A 143 3.34 23.35 16.52
N LEU A 144 2.68 22.73 17.50
CA LEU A 144 2.03 23.44 18.60
C LEU A 144 3.05 24.26 19.43
N ALA A 145 4.23 23.73 19.72
CA ALA A 145 5.28 24.49 20.41
C ALA A 145 5.79 25.68 19.57
N ILE A 146 5.82 25.55 18.24
CA ILE A 146 6.16 26.64 17.32
C ILE A 146 5.09 27.74 17.38
N TRP A 147 3.81 27.38 17.36
CA TRP A 147 2.71 28.34 17.45
C TRP A 147 2.67 29.07 18.80
N ASP A 148 2.94 28.35 19.89
CA ASP A 148 3.07 28.95 21.23
C ASP A 148 4.25 29.93 21.29
N LEU A 149 5.42 29.52 20.76
CA LEU A 149 6.62 30.37 20.66
C LEU A 149 6.31 31.65 19.86
N LEU A 150 5.69 31.49 18.69
CA LEU A 150 5.37 32.59 17.79
C LEU A 150 4.42 33.59 18.45
N GLY A 151 3.37 33.10 19.14
CA GLY A 151 2.43 33.95 19.86
C GLY A 151 3.09 34.72 21.00
N LYS A 152 4.01 34.08 21.73
CA LYS A 152 4.79 34.74 22.80
C LYS A 152 5.76 35.80 22.27
N ILE A 153 6.49 35.53 21.18
CA ILE A 153 7.37 36.53 20.54
C ILE A 153 6.56 37.73 20.05
N ARG A 154 5.37 37.49 19.49
CA ARG A 154 4.48 38.54 18.96
C ARG A 154 3.63 39.22 20.03
N ASN A 155 3.59 38.66 21.24
CA ASN A 155 2.66 39.05 22.30
C ASN A 155 1.19 39.01 21.84
N GLU A 156 0.82 37.97 21.10
CA GLU A 156 -0.51 37.74 20.53
C GLU A 156 -1.00 36.31 20.86
N PRO A 157 -2.30 36.10 21.15
CA PRO A 157 -2.85 34.76 21.30
C PRO A 157 -2.94 34.05 19.94
N VAL A 158 -2.77 32.73 19.92
CA VAL A 158 -2.74 31.94 18.67
C VAL A 158 -4.00 32.15 17.84
N TYR A 159 -5.18 32.22 18.46
CA TYR A 159 -6.45 32.35 17.72
C TYR A 159 -6.53 33.65 16.91
N LYS A 160 -5.86 34.73 17.35
CA LYS A 160 -5.76 35.99 16.60
C LYS A 160 -4.84 35.87 15.40
N MET A 161 -3.80 35.05 15.49
CA MET A 161 -2.84 34.84 14.41
C MET A 161 -3.38 33.95 13.29
N ILE A 162 -4.31 33.04 13.58
CA ILE A 162 -4.82 32.03 12.63
C ILE A 162 -6.20 32.37 12.02
N GLY A 163 -6.70 33.59 12.22
CA GLY A 163 -7.96 34.05 11.62
C GLY A 163 -8.74 35.06 12.47
N GLY A 164 -8.49 35.10 13.78
CA GLY A 164 -9.25 35.94 14.71
C GLY A 164 -10.58 35.31 15.13
N ALA A 165 -11.15 35.79 16.22
CA ALA A 165 -12.39 35.25 16.77
C ALA A 165 -13.57 35.43 15.80
N THR A 166 -14.33 34.36 15.59
CA THR A 166 -15.59 34.35 14.84
C THR A 166 -16.82 34.30 15.76
N ARG A 167 -16.60 34.28 17.08
CA ARG A 167 -17.61 34.25 18.14
C ARG A 167 -17.07 34.85 19.44
N GLU A 168 -17.96 35.22 20.35
CA GLU A 168 -17.58 35.74 21.68
C GLU A 168 -17.56 34.67 22.77
N ARG A 169 -18.26 33.55 22.53
CA ARG A 169 -18.45 32.42 23.44
C ARG A 169 -18.17 31.10 22.72
N LEU A 170 -17.52 30.17 23.39
CA LEU A 170 -17.28 28.80 22.94
C LEU A 170 -18.11 27.81 23.78
N ASP A 171 -19.01 27.08 23.13
CA ASP A 171 -19.88 26.09 23.77
C ASP A 171 -19.30 24.67 23.67
N PHE A 172 -19.57 23.87 24.69
CA PHE A 172 -19.02 22.52 24.82
C PHE A 172 -20.10 21.44 24.97
N TYR A 173 -19.83 20.28 24.38
CA TYR A 173 -20.41 19.01 24.81
C TYR A 173 -19.39 18.23 25.64
N CYS A 174 -19.86 17.31 26.48
CA CYS A 174 -19.01 16.53 27.37
C CYS A 174 -18.95 15.04 26.95
N THR A 175 -17.76 14.50 26.80
CA THR A 175 -17.53 13.07 26.57
C THR A 175 -17.19 12.39 27.87
N GLY A 176 -18.00 11.41 28.28
CA GLY A 176 -17.82 10.74 29.56
C GLY A 176 -18.95 9.78 29.92
N PRO A 177 -18.85 9.10 31.08
CA PRO A 177 -19.77 8.05 31.48
C PRO A 177 -21.08 8.57 32.09
N GLU A 178 -21.14 9.84 32.49
CA GLU A 178 -22.19 10.42 33.35
C GLU A 178 -22.91 11.58 32.64
N PRO A 179 -23.82 11.31 31.69
CA PRO A 179 -24.47 12.35 30.89
C PRO A 179 -25.41 13.26 31.70
N ALA A 180 -25.96 12.77 32.82
CA ALA A 180 -26.76 13.59 33.74
C ALA A 180 -25.90 14.65 34.44
N ALA A 181 -24.70 14.28 34.89
CA ALA A 181 -23.75 15.24 35.46
C ALA A 181 -23.29 16.26 34.41
N ALA A 182 -23.04 15.85 33.17
CA ALA A 182 -22.75 16.77 32.07
C ALA A 182 -23.87 17.81 31.85
N LYS A 183 -25.13 17.37 31.87
CA LYS A 183 -26.29 18.27 31.78
C LYS A 183 -26.35 19.25 32.95
N GLU A 184 -26.15 18.78 34.18
CA GLU A 184 -26.13 19.62 35.38
C GLU A 184 -25.00 20.64 35.37
N MET A 185 -23.83 20.27 34.82
CA MET A 185 -22.69 21.17 34.61
C MET A 185 -22.90 22.17 33.47
N GLY A 186 -24.02 22.10 32.73
CA GLY A 186 -24.41 23.08 31.72
C GLY A 186 -23.89 22.83 30.31
N PHE A 187 -23.25 21.69 30.04
CA PHE A 187 -22.86 21.30 28.68
C PHE A 187 -24.10 21.16 27.79
N PHE A 188 -24.00 21.51 26.50
CA PHE A 188 -25.17 21.45 25.61
C PHE A 188 -25.57 20.03 25.22
N GLY A 189 -24.68 19.05 25.42
CA GLY A 189 -24.89 17.64 25.10
C GLY A 189 -23.87 16.75 25.78
N ALA A 190 -24.08 15.43 25.70
CA ALA A 190 -23.14 14.43 26.21
C ALA A 190 -22.88 13.30 25.21
N LYS A 191 -21.64 12.81 25.15
CA LYS A 191 -21.24 11.65 24.34
C LYS A 191 -20.79 10.51 25.28
N VAL A 192 -21.48 9.38 25.21
CA VAL A 192 -21.19 8.21 26.08
C VAL A 192 -20.41 7.14 25.33
N PRO A 193 -19.41 6.49 25.96
CA PRO A 193 -18.64 5.44 25.32
C PRO A 193 -19.43 4.12 25.29
N LEU A 194 -19.53 3.51 24.11
CA LEU A 194 -20.31 2.29 23.90
C LEU A 194 -19.62 1.08 24.55
N PRO A 195 -20.31 0.25 25.34
CA PRO A 195 -19.65 -0.82 26.11
C PRO A 195 -19.42 -2.14 25.36
N TYR A 196 -20.23 -2.50 24.37
CA TYR A 196 -20.16 -3.82 23.70
C TYR A 196 -19.90 -3.69 22.19
N GLY A 197 -19.15 -4.65 21.63
CA GLY A 197 -18.76 -4.66 20.22
C GLY A 197 -19.25 -5.90 19.45
N PRO A 198 -18.91 -6.03 18.16
CA PRO A 198 -19.40 -7.09 17.28
C PRO A 198 -19.01 -8.51 17.73
N GLY A 199 -17.86 -8.68 18.38
CA GLY A 199 -17.42 -9.96 18.95
C GLY A 199 -18.30 -10.50 20.09
N GLU A 200 -19.25 -9.71 20.60
CA GLU A 200 -20.23 -10.12 21.61
C GLU A 200 -21.62 -10.43 21.01
N GLY A 201 -21.74 -10.35 19.67
CA GLY A 201 -22.92 -10.74 18.91
C GLY A 201 -24.22 -10.05 19.33
N VAL A 202 -25.33 -10.75 19.14
CA VAL A 202 -26.70 -10.24 19.41
C VAL A 202 -26.89 -9.87 20.89
N GLU A 203 -26.27 -10.61 21.80
CA GLU A 203 -26.37 -10.32 23.24
C GLU A 203 -25.63 -9.03 23.61
N GLY A 204 -24.48 -8.76 22.99
CA GLY A 204 -23.81 -7.46 23.09
C GLY A 204 -24.66 -6.32 22.55
N LEU A 205 -25.33 -6.54 21.41
CA LEU A 205 -26.23 -5.54 20.81
C LEU A 205 -27.40 -5.20 21.73
N LYS A 206 -28.08 -6.20 22.30
CA LYS A 206 -29.18 -5.96 23.27
C LYS A 206 -28.71 -5.15 24.47
N LYS A 207 -27.54 -5.47 25.02
CA LYS A 207 -26.97 -4.73 26.15
C LYS A 207 -26.59 -3.28 25.79
N ASN A 208 -26.14 -3.04 24.56
CA ASN A 208 -25.95 -1.67 24.06
C ASN A 208 -27.27 -0.90 23.98
N VAL A 209 -28.35 -1.54 23.50
CA VAL A 209 -29.70 -0.91 23.47
C VAL A 209 -30.15 -0.56 24.89
N GLU A 210 -30.04 -1.48 25.85
CA GLU A 210 -30.37 -1.25 27.26
C GLU A 210 -29.53 -0.12 27.87
N PHE A 211 -28.22 -0.12 27.62
CA PHE A 211 -27.29 0.89 28.08
C PHE A 211 -27.67 2.29 27.59
N LEU A 212 -27.92 2.44 26.28
CA LEU A 212 -28.28 3.71 25.67
C LEU A 212 -29.69 4.17 26.10
N THR A 213 -30.62 3.23 26.30
CA THR A 213 -31.97 3.54 26.82
C THR A 213 -31.87 4.16 28.21
N LYS A 214 -31.09 3.56 29.12
CA LYS A 214 -30.89 4.08 30.47
C LYS A 214 -30.27 5.49 30.47
N HIS A 215 -29.30 5.75 29.60
CA HIS A 215 -28.70 7.07 29.48
C HIS A 215 -29.66 8.11 28.89
N ARG A 216 -30.50 7.71 27.92
CA ARG A 216 -31.58 8.57 27.40
C ARG A 216 -32.58 8.92 28.50
N GLU A 217 -33.00 7.97 29.31
CA GLU A 217 -33.91 8.19 30.45
C GLU A 217 -33.33 9.16 31.48
N SER A 218 -32.02 9.10 31.76
CA SER A 218 -31.40 9.94 32.79
C SER A 218 -31.28 11.42 32.41
N VAL A 219 -31.26 11.74 31.11
CA VAL A 219 -31.15 13.13 30.62
C VAL A 219 -32.44 13.68 30.02
N GLY A 220 -33.43 12.83 29.78
CA GLY A 220 -34.70 13.17 29.15
C GLY A 220 -34.62 13.21 27.60
N PRO A 221 -35.76 13.49 26.94
CA PRO A 221 -35.89 13.34 25.48
C PRO A 221 -35.13 14.41 24.67
N ASP A 222 -34.97 15.62 25.22
CA ASP A 222 -34.53 16.79 24.46
C ASP A 222 -33.03 17.08 24.58
N PHE A 223 -32.34 16.48 25.55
CA PHE A 223 -30.91 16.70 25.74
C PHE A 223 -30.11 15.93 24.66
N PRO A 224 -29.27 16.59 23.85
CA PRO A 224 -28.42 15.90 22.87
C PRO A 224 -27.56 14.82 23.52
N LEU A 225 -27.73 13.58 23.06
CA LEU A 225 -26.97 12.42 23.49
C LEU A 225 -26.30 11.79 22.27
N MET A 226 -25.02 11.51 22.37
CA MET A 226 -24.16 11.00 21.30
C MET A 226 -23.45 9.73 21.77
N VAL A 227 -22.89 8.97 20.82
CA VAL A 227 -22.22 7.69 21.11
C VAL A 227 -20.82 7.70 20.55
N ASP A 228 -19.85 7.33 21.38
CA ASP A 228 -18.45 7.07 21.01
C ASP A 228 -18.23 5.56 20.91
N CYS A 229 -17.74 5.10 19.76
CA CYS A 229 -17.51 3.68 19.49
C CYS A 229 -16.03 3.28 19.45
N TYR A 230 -15.09 4.22 19.54
CA TYR A 230 -13.63 3.98 19.57
C TYR A 230 -13.14 2.91 18.58
N MET A 231 -13.42 3.08 17.28
CA MET A 231 -13.02 2.20 16.16
C MET A 231 -13.47 0.72 16.27
N SER A 232 -14.45 0.41 17.11
CA SER A 232 -14.66 -0.98 17.57
C SER A 232 -15.71 -1.78 16.80
N LEU A 233 -16.55 -1.13 15.99
CA LEU A 233 -17.65 -1.76 15.26
C LEU A 233 -17.25 -2.04 13.81
N ASN A 234 -18.14 -2.74 13.11
CA ASN A 234 -18.07 -2.95 11.66
C ASN A 234 -19.37 -2.47 11.02
N VAL A 235 -19.41 -2.40 9.68
CA VAL A 235 -20.57 -1.89 8.94
C VAL A 235 -21.88 -2.62 9.32
N PRO A 236 -21.97 -3.97 9.29
CA PRO A 236 -23.22 -4.65 9.66
C PRO A 236 -23.70 -4.35 11.08
N TYR A 237 -22.80 -4.45 12.06
CA TYR A 237 -23.17 -4.24 13.47
C TYR A 237 -23.60 -2.78 13.72
N THR A 238 -22.92 -1.81 13.09
CA THR A 238 -23.28 -0.40 13.17
C THR A 238 -24.69 -0.17 12.62
N ILE A 239 -25.00 -0.77 11.45
CA ILE A 239 -26.34 -0.66 10.85
C ILE A 239 -27.41 -1.23 11.80
N GLU A 240 -27.16 -2.38 12.40
CA GLU A 240 -28.10 -3.04 13.30
C GLU A 240 -28.33 -2.26 14.60
N VAL A 241 -27.26 -1.80 15.27
CA VAL A 241 -27.37 -1.09 16.55
C VAL A 241 -28.02 0.28 16.38
N VAL A 242 -27.69 1.02 15.31
CA VAL A 242 -28.33 2.31 14.99
C VAL A 242 -29.82 2.11 14.73
N LYS A 243 -30.19 1.07 13.97
CA LYS A 243 -31.61 0.73 13.71
C LYS A 243 -32.34 0.40 15.01
N ALA A 244 -31.73 -0.40 15.88
CA ALA A 244 -32.34 -0.81 17.15
C ALA A 244 -32.54 0.36 18.11
N THR A 245 -31.78 1.45 17.96
CA THR A 245 -31.78 2.61 18.86
C THR A 245 -32.34 3.88 18.22
N GLU A 246 -32.91 3.83 17.02
CA GLU A 246 -33.45 5.01 16.31
C GLU A 246 -34.48 5.77 17.15
N HIS A 247 -35.29 5.03 17.93
CA HIS A 247 -36.30 5.57 18.84
C HIS A 247 -35.72 6.38 20.02
N LEU A 248 -34.41 6.27 20.30
CA LEU A 248 -33.74 7.00 21.38
C LEU A 248 -33.29 8.41 20.96
N ASN A 249 -33.49 8.81 19.69
CA ASN A 249 -33.15 10.14 19.18
C ASN A 249 -31.70 10.56 19.51
N LEU A 250 -30.74 9.70 19.20
CA LEU A 250 -29.32 9.99 19.37
C LEU A 250 -28.88 11.01 18.31
N ASN A 251 -28.03 11.97 18.69
CA ASN A 251 -27.65 13.10 17.84
C ASN A 251 -26.58 12.72 16.81
N TRP A 252 -25.58 11.91 17.19
CA TRP A 252 -24.64 11.28 16.25
C TRP A 252 -23.97 10.02 16.82
N TRP A 253 -23.34 9.27 15.93
CA TRP A 253 -22.46 8.14 16.22
C TRP A 253 -21.04 8.44 15.73
N GLU A 254 -20.08 8.30 16.63
CA GLU A 254 -18.68 8.63 16.39
C GLU A 254 -17.80 7.39 16.25
N GLU A 255 -16.86 7.45 15.31
CA GLU A 255 -15.76 6.51 15.09
C GLU A 255 -16.20 5.04 15.19
N CYS A 256 -17.32 4.73 14.53
CA CYS A 256 -17.90 3.38 14.56
C CYS A 256 -16.97 2.34 13.96
N LEU A 257 -16.29 2.69 12.87
CA LEU A 257 -15.51 1.77 12.06
C LEU A 257 -14.01 1.95 12.31
N SER A 258 -13.21 0.98 11.85
CA SER A 258 -11.76 1.15 11.75
C SER A 258 -11.42 2.44 10.99
N PRO A 259 -10.37 3.21 11.38
CA PRO A 259 -9.98 4.42 10.66
C PRO A 259 -9.60 4.17 9.19
N ASP A 260 -9.21 2.94 8.86
CA ASP A 260 -8.90 2.56 7.48
C ASP A 260 -10.16 2.18 6.67
N ASP A 261 -11.30 1.94 7.31
CA ASP A 261 -12.61 1.66 6.68
C ASP A 261 -13.41 2.96 6.46
N SER A 262 -12.81 3.87 5.71
CA SER A 262 -13.45 5.12 5.29
C SER A 262 -14.60 4.90 4.30
N ASP A 263 -14.53 3.84 3.49
CA ASP A 263 -15.55 3.52 2.49
C ASP A 263 -16.79 2.89 3.14
N GLY A 264 -16.65 2.20 4.28
CA GLY A 264 -17.76 1.71 5.08
C GLY A 264 -18.71 2.80 5.59
N PHE A 265 -18.22 4.04 5.76
CA PHE A 265 -19.09 5.18 6.12
C PHE A 265 -20.13 5.48 5.03
N GLU A 266 -19.85 5.20 3.75
CA GLU A 266 -20.84 5.30 2.68
C GLU A 266 -21.99 4.31 2.90
N GLN A 267 -21.67 3.08 3.31
CA GLN A 267 -22.65 2.02 3.53
C GLN A 267 -23.55 2.34 4.72
N ILE A 268 -22.99 2.78 5.85
CA ILE A 268 -23.80 3.13 7.03
C ILE A 268 -24.63 4.39 6.77
N LYS A 269 -24.10 5.38 6.04
CA LYS A 269 -24.85 6.59 5.68
C LYS A 269 -26.00 6.25 4.72
N ARG A 270 -25.79 5.34 3.77
CA ARG A 270 -26.85 4.83 2.88
C ARG A 270 -27.95 4.10 3.64
N ALA A 271 -27.59 3.31 4.65
CA ALA A 271 -28.55 2.60 5.51
C ALA A 271 -29.31 3.55 6.45
N HIS A 272 -28.65 4.62 6.92
CA HIS A 272 -29.18 5.58 7.90
C HIS A 272 -28.99 7.03 7.43
N PRO A 273 -29.68 7.46 6.36
CA PRO A 273 -29.40 8.73 5.69
C PRO A 273 -29.66 9.98 6.56
N ARG A 274 -30.51 9.85 7.59
CA ARG A 274 -30.82 10.93 8.53
C ARG A 274 -29.95 10.94 9.78
N MET A 275 -29.26 9.83 10.07
CA MET A 275 -28.38 9.75 11.23
C MET A 275 -27.08 10.48 10.91
N LYS A 276 -26.53 11.17 11.92
CA LYS A 276 -25.23 11.82 11.79
C LYS A 276 -24.12 10.84 12.17
N PHE A 277 -23.08 10.81 11.36
CA PHE A 277 -21.87 10.03 11.60
C PHE A 277 -20.66 10.96 11.62
N THR A 278 -19.77 10.72 12.58
CA THR A 278 -18.57 11.53 12.80
C THR A 278 -17.35 10.63 12.95
N THR A 279 -16.17 11.10 12.53
CA THR A 279 -14.89 10.39 12.70
C THR A 279 -13.73 11.34 12.42
N GLY A 280 -12.50 10.88 12.65
CA GLY A 280 -11.28 11.55 12.20
C GLY A 280 -10.22 11.72 13.28
N GLU A 281 -10.49 11.37 14.55
CA GLU A 281 -9.51 11.54 15.62
C GLU A 281 -8.25 10.71 15.32
N HIS A 282 -8.40 9.46 14.90
CA HIS A 282 -7.30 8.58 14.50
C HIS A 282 -6.93 8.67 13.00
N GLU A 283 -7.33 9.74 12.30
CA GLU A 283 -6.89 10.02 10.92
C GLU A 283 -5.88 11.18 10.90
N TYR A 284 -4.94 11.13 9.95
CA TYR A 284 -3.75 11.98 9.96
C TYR A 284 -3.57 12.72 8.64
N SER A 285 -3.05 13.94 8.72
CA SER A 285 -2.72 14.83 7.60
C SER A 285 -3.90 15.18 6.69
N ARG A 286 -3.71 16.20 5.85
CA ARG A 286 -4.69 16.55 4.81
C ARG A 286 -4.99 15.41 3.83
N TYR A 287 -4.07 14.46 3.64
CA TYR A 287 -4.28 13.38 2.68
C TYR A 287 -5.28 12.34 3.16
N GLY A 288 -5.28 12.01 4.46
CA GLY A 288 -6.28 11.15 5.07
C GLY A 288 -7.65 11.82 5.07
N PHE A 289 -7.69 13.06 5.56
CA PHE A 289 -8.92 13.86 5.60
C PHE A 289 -9.53 14.15 4.23
N ARG A 290 -8.72 14.28 3.18
CA ARG A 290 -9.25 14.38 1.80
C ARG A 290 -10.16 13.20 1.46
N LYS A 291 -9.79 11.96 1.83
CA LYS A 291 -10.63 10.78 1.57
C LYS A 291 -11.95 10.84 2.33
N LEU A 292 -11.93 11.30 3.59
CA LEU A 292 -13.13 11.48 4.41
C LEU A 292 -14.06 12.59 3.87
N ILE A 293 -13.50 13.63 3.26
CA ILE A 293 -14.24 14.78 2.72
C ILE A 293 -14.88 14.46 1.36
N GLU A 294 -14.13 13.85 0.44
CA GLU A 294 -14.54 13.67 -0.96
C GLU A 294 -15.88 12.92 -1.11
N GLY A 295 -16.13 11.93 -0.25
CA GLY A 295 -17.36 11.14 -0.27
C GLY A 295 -18.60 11.82 0.35
N ARG A 296 -18.44 12.90 1.13
CA ARG A 296 -19.53 13.57 1.88
C ARG A 296 -20.40 12.62 2.70
N ASN A 297 -19.82 11.54 3.22
CA ASN A 297 -20.54 10.52 4.00
C ASN A 297 -20.56 10.80 5.51
N LEU A 298 -19.80 11.80 5.95
CA LEU A 298 -19.65 12.23 7.33
C LEU A 298 -20.28 13.60 7.54
N ASP A 299 -20.89 13.80 8.70
CA ASP A 299 -21.59 15.03 9.05
C ASP A 299 -20.71 16.01 9.83
N ILE A 300 -19.69 15.50 10.54
CA ILE A 300 -18.69 16.30 11.27
C ILE A 300 -17.35 15.55 11.22
N LEU A 301 -16.26 16.28 10.98
CA LEU A 301 -14.90 15.77 11.05
C LEU A 301 -14.25 16.13 12.38
N GLN A 302 -13.54 15.19 13.00
CA GLN A 302 -13.01 15.35 14.35
C GLN A 302 -11.50 15.08 14.46
N PRO A 303 -10.64 15.81 13.73
CA PRO A 303 -9.19 15.68 13.88
C PRO A 303 -8.74 15.99 15.31
N ASP A 304 -7.84 15.20 15.87
CA ASP A 304 -7.13 15.59 17.09
C ASP A 304 -5.93 16.47 16.72
N VAL A 305 -5.85 17.70 17.24
CA VAL A 305 -4.78 18.65 16.89
C VAL A 305 -3.40 18.22 17.40
N MET A 306 -3.33 17.39 18.45
CA MET A 306 -2.07 16.81 18.92
C MET A 306 -1.64 15.61 18.06
N TRP A 307 -2.47 15.12 17.13
CA TRP A 307 -2.19 13.93 16.33
C TRP A 307 -2.11 14.20 14.82
N VAL A 308 -2.98 15.07 14.27
CA VAL A 308 -3.21 15.27 12.82
C VAL A 308 -2.04 15.89 12.05
N GLY A 309 -1.12 16.54 12.75
CA GLY A 309 -0.01 17.33 12.19
C GLY A 309 0.12 18.73 12.82
N GLY A 310 -0.59 19.00 13.92
CA GLY A 310 -0.56 20.29 14.61
C GLY A 310 -1.53 21.31 14.04
N MET A 311 -1.43 22.54 14.53
CA MET A 311 -2.28 23.65 14.11
C MET A 311 -2.10 23.96 12.62
N THR A 312 -0.87 23.89 12.10
CA THR A 312 -0.57 24.16 10.69
C THR A 312 -1.30 23.21 9.74
N GLU A 313 -1.32 21.91 10.03
CA GLU A 313 -1.99 20.94 9.18
C GLU A 313 -3.51 20.94 9.40
N LEU A 314 -3.97 21.15 10.64
CA LEU A 314 -5.38 21.28 10.98
C LEU A 314 -6.04 22.43 10.21
N LEU A 315 -5.38 23.58 10.06
CA LEU A 315 -5.89 24.70 9.25
C LEU A 315 -6.11 24.31 7.78
N LYS A 316 -5.26 23.44 7.22
CA LYS A 316 -5.44 22.93 5.84
C LYS A 316 -6.61 21.96 5.75
N VAL A 317 -6.77 21.08 6.74
CA VAL A 317 -7.92 20.18 6.85
C VAL A 317 -9.23 20.98 6.93
N ALA A 318 -9.27 22.01 7.78
CA ALA A 318 -10.41 22.89 7.95
C ALA A 318 -10.79 23.61 6.65
N ALA A 319 -9.80 24.15 5.94
CA ALA A 319 -10.00 24.83 4.67
C ALA A 319 -10.56 23.89 3.58
N MET A 320 -10.10 22.63 3.52
CA MET A 320 -10.65 21.65 2.58
C MET A 320 -12.10 21.29 2.94
N ALA A 321 -12.39 21.04 4.22
CA ALA A 321 -13.74 20.69 4.68
C ALA A 321 -14.75 21.84 4.47
N ALA A 322 -14.29 23.09 4.62
CA ALA A 322 -15.12 24.28 4.40
C ALA A 322 -15.65 24.35 2.96
N ALA A 323 -14.89 23.91 1.96
CA ALA A 323 -15.35 23.86 0.56
C ALA A 323 -16.49 22.86 0.32
N TYR A 324 -16.76 21.99 1.30
CA TYR A 324 -17.80 20.95 1.26
C TYR A 324 -18.93 21.21 2.26
N ASP A 325 -18.91 22.36 2.96
CA ASP A 325 -19.84 22.69 4.05
C ASP A 325 -19.82 21.67 5.20
N ILE A 326 -18.69 20.98 5.41
CA ILE A 326 -18.53 19.99 6.48
C ILE A 326 -17.90 20.68 7.70
N PRO A 327 -18.58 20.65 8.87
CA PRO A 327 -18.01 21.14 10.12
C PRO A 327 -16.77 20.37 10.56
N VAL A 328 -15.81 21.08 11.15
CA VAL A 328 -14.62 20.50 11.80
C VAL A 328 -14.66 20.82 13.28
N VAL A 329 -14.78 19.80 14.12
CA VAL A 329 -14.84 19.91 15.59
C VAL A 329 -13.74 19.03 16.15
N PRO A 330 -12.57 19.59 16.50
CA PRO A 330 -11.44 18.78 16.93
C PRO A 330 -11.75 17.88 18.13
N HIS A 331 -11.20 16.66 18.11
CA HIS A 331 -11.24 15.77 19.25
C HIS A 331 -10.40 16.35 20.40
N ALA A 332 -11.03 16.49 21.57
CA ALA A 332 -10.44 16.93 22.83
C ALA A 332 -9.34 18.03 22.68
N SER A 333 -8.11 17.74 23.13
CA SER A 333 -6.91 18.58 23.01
C SER A 333 -6.94 19.98 23.66
N GLY A 334 -7.96 20.24 24.48
CA GLY A 334 -7.98 21.38 25.39
C GLY A 334 -7.73 22.73 24.70
N PRO A 335 -6.97 23.63 25.32
CA PRO A 335 -6.68 24.97 24.81
C PRO A 335 -6.15 25.02 23.37
N TYR A 336 -5.44 23.99 22.90
CA TYR A 336 -4.97 23.93 21.50
C TYR A 336 -6.15 23.94 20.53
N SER A 337 -7.14 23.07 20.76
CA SER A 337 -8.38 23.03 20.00
C SER A 337 -9.22 24.28 20.20
N TYR A 338 -9.23 24.86 21.40
CA TYR A 338 -10.08 26.04 21.68
C TYR A 338 -9.67 27.23 20.82
N HIS A 339 -8.36 27.50 20.73
CA HIS A 339 -7.82 28.54 19.86
C HIS A 339 -8.17 28.31 18.39
N PHE A 340 -8.13 27.06 17.93
CA PHE A 340 -8.59 26.71 16.58
C PHE A 340 -10.09 26.98 16.42
N VAL A 341 -10.94 26.37 17.25
CA VAL A 341 -12.40 26.42 17.07
C VAL A 341 -12.92 27.85 17.08
N VAL A 342 -12.47 28.70 18.02
CA VAL A 342 -12.92 30.10 18.10
C VAL A 342 -12.53 30.92 16.87
N SER A 343 -11.51 30.49 16.13
CA SER A 343 -11.01 31.18 14.94
C SER A 343 -11.66 30.75 13.62
N GLN A 344 -12.28 29.57 13.57
CA GLN A 344 -12.83 29.02 12.33
C GLN A 344 -14.36 29.12 12.28
N ALA A 345 -14.89 29.53 11.12
CA ALA A 345 -16.33 29.70 10.92
C ALA A 345 -17.07 28.35 10.78
N ASN A 346 -16.41 27.33 10.23
CA ASN A 346 -16.95 25.96 10.11
C ASN A 346 -16.66 25.08 11.34
N SER A 347 -16.32 25.67 12.48
CA SER A 347 -16.10 24.97 13.76
C SER A 347 -17.05 25.52 14.81
N PRO A 348 -18.27 25.00 14.93
CA PRO A 348 -19.35 25.65 15.69
C PRO A 348 -19.22 25.54 17.21
N PHE A 349 -18.63 24.45 17.71
CA PHE A 349 -18.52 24.10 19.13
C PHE A 349 -17.30 23.22 19.36
N GLN A 350 -17.04 22.84 20.61
CA GLN A 350 -15.88 22.03 20.99
C GLN A 350 -16.24 20.85 21.89
N GLU A 351 -15.45 19.79 21.81
CA GLU A 351 -15.47 18.69 22.76
C GLU A 351 -14.73 19.02 24.06
N TYR A 352 -15.33 18.64 25.20
CA TYR A 352 -14.64 18.48 26.46
C TYR A 352 -14.63 17.00 26.89
N LEU A 353 -13.46 16.40 27.03
CA LEU A 353 -13.30 15.05 27.57
C LEU A 353 -13.30 15.12 29.10
N ALA A 354 -14.23 14.40 29.76
CA ALA A 354 -14.37 14.41 31.21
C ALA A 354 -13.13 13.82 31.90
N ASN A 355 -12.23 14.68 32.38
CA ASN A 355 -10.96 14.25 32.96
C ASN A 355 -11.04 13.89 34.46
N SER A 356 -12.21 14.04 35.08
CA SER A 356 -12.45 13.52 36.42
C SER A 356 -12.64 11.99 36.40
N PRO A 357 -12.06 11.24 37.35
CA PRO A 357 -12.17 9.77 37.38
C PRO A 357 -13.59 9.22 37.33
N ASP A 358 -14.54 9.91 37.96
CA ASP A 358 -15.96 9.56 38.00
C ASP A 358 -16.79 10.17 36.85
N GLY A 359 -16.19 11.04 36.04
CA GLY A 359 -16.87 11.78 34.97
C GLY A 359 -17.82 12.88 35.43
N LYS A 360 -17.79 13.31 36.70
CA LYS A 360 -18.79 14.22 37.30
C LYS A 360 -18.30 15.64 37.54
N SER A 361 -17.04 15.96 37.21
CA SER A 361 -16.48 17.29 37.41
C SER A 361 -15.59 17.74 36.24
N VAL A 362 -15.49 19.05 36.07
CA VAL A 362 -14.59 19.66 35.08
C VAL A 362 -13.22 19.85 35.70
N LEU A 363 -12.23 19.11 35.20
CA LEU A 363 -10.81 19.23 35.53
C LEU A 363 -9.98 19.65 34.31
N PRO A 364 -8.80 20.25 34.49
CA PRO A 364 -7.87 20.53 33.40
C PRO A 364 -7.58 19.28 32.57
N VAL A 365 -7.53 19.41 31.25
CA VAL A 365 -7.28 18.34 30.28
C VAL A 365 -5.86 17.81 30.43
N PHE A 366 -4.88 18.68 30.65
CA PHE A 366 -3.47 18.29 30.82
C PHE A 366 -3.09 18.07 32.30
N GLY A 367 -4.09 17.91 33.17
CA GLY A 367 -3.91 17.65 34.59
C GLY A 367 -3.20 18.81 35.30
N ASN A 368 -2.09 18.50 35.98
CA ASN A 368 -1.32 19.49 36.73
C ASN A 368 -0.17 20.13 35.94
N LEU A 369 -0.08 19.90 34.62
CA LEU A 369 1.02 20.40 33.78
C LEU A 369 1.03 21.92 33.69
N PHE A 370 -0.13 22.56 33.63
CA PHE A 370 -0.29 24.02 33.52
C PHE A 370 -1.04 24.60 34.71
N LEU A 371 -0.66 25.80 35.16
CA LEU A 371 -1.27 26.47 36.32
C LEU A 371 -2.62 27.12 36.00
N ASN A 372 -2.83 27.48 34.74
CA ASN A 372 -3.90 28.37 34.30
C ASN A 372 -4.65 27.83 33.08
N GLU A 373 -4.74 26.49 32.94
CA GLU A 373 -5.47 25.89 31.83
C GLU A 373 -6.94 26.36 31.83
N PRO A 374 -7.44 26.98 30.74
CA PRO A 374 -8.83 27.41 30.67
C PRO A 374 -9.74 26.19 30.64
N ILE A 375 -10.71 26.14 31.55
CA ILE A 375 -11.69 25.06 31.67
C ILE A 375 -13.12 25.60 31.54
N PRO A 376 -14.04 24.88 30.87
CA PRO A 376 -15.40 25.36 30.71
C PRO A 376 -16.11 25.53 32.05
N SER A 377 -16.86 26.61 32.19
CA SER A 377 -17.76 26.86 33.31
C SER A 377 -19.18 26.93 32.79
N LYS A 378 -20.10 26.17 33.39
CA LYS A 378 -21.49 26.08 32.92
C LYS A 378 -21.60 25.63 31.45
N GLY A 379 -20.68 24.77 31.00
CA GLY A 379 -20.62 24.24 29.63
C GLY A 379 -20.09 25.20 28.57
N TYR A 380 -19.54 26.37 28.93
CA TYR A 380 -18.97 27.31 27.97
C TYR A 380 -17.69 28.00 28.47
N LEU A 381 -16.98 28.67 27.55
CA LEU A 381 -15.89 29.61 27.81
C LEU A 381 -16.16 30.94 27.10
N ASP A 382 -15.85 32.05 27.75
CA ASP A 382 -15.77 33.35 27.08
C ASP A 382 -14.47 33.43 26.30
N VAL A 383 -14.48 33.82 25.03
CA VAL A 383 -13.28 33.80 24.17
C VAL A 383 -12.14 34.67 24.71
N LYS A 384 -12.46 35.69 25.52
CA LYS A 384 -11.48 36.53 26.21
C LYS A 384 -10.58 35.77 27.17
N THR A 385 -10.98 34.59 27.65
CA THR A 385 -10.11 33.74 28.48
C THR A 385 -8.89 33.22 27.71
N LEU A 386 -8.91 33.32 26.37
CA LEU A 386 -7.84 32.88 25.47
C LEU A 386 -6.93 34.04 24.99
N ASP A 387 -7.06 35.24 25.57
CA ASP A 387 -6.36 36.45 25.08
C ASP A 387 -4.87 36.51 25.44
N LEU A 388 -4.38 35.59 26.27
CA LEU A 388 -2.97 35.54 26.65
C LEU A 388 -2.08 35.09 25.48
N PRO A 389 -0.84 35.61 25.37
CA PRO A 389 0.06 35.25 24.27
C PRO A 389 0.31 33.74 24.11
N GLY A 390 0.49 33.30 22.86
CA GLY A 390 0.62 31.87 22.55
C GLY A 390 -0.71 31.13 22.77
N PHE A 391 -0.66 29.95 23.38
CA PHE A 391 -1.86 29.28 23.89
C PHE A 391 -2.29 29.75 25.28
N GLY A 392 -1.60 30.76 25.84
CA GLY A 392 -1.91 31.31 27.15
C GLY A 392 -1.56 30.41 28.33
N LEU A 393 -0.82 29.31 28.10
CA LEU A 393 -0.52 28.31 29.11
C LEU A 393 0.79 28.60 29.84
N GLU A 394 0.71 28.64 31.17
CA GLU A 394 1.84 28.78 32.09
C GLU A 394 2.21 27.41 32.67
N LEU A 395 3.43 26.97 32.39
CA LEU A 395 3.95 25.70 32.88
C LEU A 395 4.03 25.72 34.41
N ASN A 396 3.50 24.67 35.05
CA ASN A 396 3.63 24.51 36.48
C ASN A 396 5.09 24.16 36.83
N PRO A 397 5.80 24.99 37.64
CA PRO A 397 7.18 24.72 38.03
C PRO A 397 7.34 23.45 38.87
N ASN A 398 6.24 22.95 39.45
CA ASN A 398 6.18 21.69 40.18
C ASN A 398 5.70 20.52 39.33
N ALA A 399 5.46 20.71 38.03
CA ALA A 399 5.21 19.60 37.13
C ALA A 399 6.45 18.70 37.11
N GLY A 400 6.26 17.41 37.39
CA GLY A 400 7.35 16.44 37.35
C GLY A 400 7.79 16.20 35.91
N LEU A 401 8.68 17.03 35.39
CA LEU A 401 9.24 16.88 34.04
C LEU A 401 10.62 16.27 34.11
N ILE A 402 10.81 15.17 33.40
CA ILE A 402 12.09 14.48 33.28
C ILE A 402 12.70 14.83 31.93
N ASP A 403 13.85 15.50 31.96
CA ASP A 403 14.62 15.82 30.75
C ASP A 403 15.01 14.54 29.99
N ALA A 404 14.50 14.41 28.77
CA ALA A 404 14.68 13.21 27.97
C ALA A 404 16.12 13.01 27.49
N ALA A 405 16.96 14.07 27.47
CA ALA A 405 18.38 13.96 27.13
C ALA A 405 19.13 12.99 28.05
N ARG A 406 18.64 12.80 29.29
CA ARG A 406 19.21 11.87 30.27
C ARG A 406 18.72 10.43 30.11
N ILE A 407 17.68 10.20 29.31
CA ILE A 407 17.02 8.90 29.13
C ILE A 407 17.45 8.26 27.81
N LEU A 408 17.56 9.07 26.75
CA LEU A 408 17.90 8.60 25.40
C LEU A 408 19.40 8.25 25.24
N ASN A 409 20.22 8.49 26.27
CA ASN A 409 21.66 8.31 26.22
C ASN A 409 22.17 7.55 27.45
N PRO A 410 22.05 6.21 27.54
CA PRO A 410 22.95 5.47 28.40
C PRO A 410 24.33 5.63 27.78
N ALA A 411 25.20 6.41 28.43
CA ALA A 411 26.56 6.65 27.95
C ALA A 411 27.18 5.33 27.46
N PRO A 412 27.81 5.28 26.28
CA PRO A 412 28.59 4.10 25.91
C PRO A 412 29.59 3.88 27.04
N MET A 413 29.64 2.66 27.60
CA MET A 413 30.76 2.27 28.45
C MET A 413 32.02 2.65 27.69
N LYS A 414 32.85 3.53 28.29
CA LYS A 414 34.15 3.93 27.73
C LYS A 414 34.82 2.67 27.17
N SER A 415 35.21 2.70 25.89
CA SER A 415 36.05 1.65 25.34
C SER A 415 37.21 1.40 26.29
N LEU A 416 37.45 0.13 26.62
CA LEU A 416 38.66 -0.27 27.32
C LEU A 416 39.84 0.35 26.57
N LYS A 417 40.69 1.10 27.28
CA LYS A 417 41.92 1.62 26.69
C LYS A 417 42.71 0.43 26.14
N SER A 418 43.23 0.58 24.92
CA SER A 418 44.21 -0.35 24.35
C SER A 418 45.37 -0.49 25.34
N VAL A 419 45.64 -1.72 25.77
CA VAL A 419 46.86 -2.03 26.50
C VAL A 419 48.02 -1.82 25.53
N GLU A 420 48.89 -0.85 25.81
CA GLU A 420 50.18 -0.73 25.14
C GLU A 420 51.01 -1.97 25.47
N GLU A 421 51.54 -2.62 24.43
CA GLU A 421 52.53 -3.68 24.57
C GLU A 421 53.82 -3.10 25.17
N SER A 422 54.00 -3.23 26.48
CA SER A 422 55.31 -3.14 27.11
C SER A 422 55.89 -4.54 27.27
N GLN A 423 56.92 -4.85 26.49
CA GLN A 423 57.81 -5.99 26.72
C GLN A 423 58.45 -5.90 28.11
N SER A 424 58.27 -6.92 28.96
CA SER A 424 59.36 -7.51 29.77
C SER A 424 58.87 -8.64 30.70
N ASN A 425 59.51 -9.81 30.56
CA ASN A 425 59.88 -10.78 31.59
C ASN A 425 58.93 -11.08 32.78
N GLY A 426 58.29 -12.25 32.69
CA GLY A 426 58.35 -13.30 33.71
C GLY A 426 57.85 -13.02 35.14
N ARG A 427 56.63 -13.46 35.44
CA ARG A 427 56.29 -14.37 36.57
C ARG A 427 54.77 -14.54 36.68
N ILE A 428 54.35 -15.76 36.95
CA ILE A 428 52.98 -16.13 37.32
C ILE A 428 52.75 -15.71 38.79
N SER A 429 51.67 -14.96 39.06
CA SER A 429 51.00 -14.98 40.37
C SER A 429 49.57 -14.43 40.30
N THR A 430 48.64 -15.24 40.80
CA THR A 430 47.21 -15.04 41.04
C THR A 430 46.92 -13.94 42.07
N VAL A 431 46.05 -12.94 41.82
CA VAL A 431 45.26 -12.22 42.87
C VAL A 431 43.93 -11.65 42.33
N TYR A 432 42.88 -11.96 43.10
CA TYR A 432 41.48 -11.50 43.26
C TYR A 432 40.96 -10.16 42.68
N PHE A 433 39.69 -10.20 42.22
CA PHE A 433 38.80 -9.05 42.02
C PHE A 433 37.99 -8.75 43.30
N GLU A 434 38.11 -7.52 43.81
CA GLU A 434 37.25 -6.94 44.85
C GLU A 434 35.95 -6.40 44.24
N VAL A 435 34.82 -6.72 44.89
CA VAL A 435 33.49 -6.18 44.61
C VAL A 435 33.26 -4.95 45.50
N TRP A 436 33.05 -3.78 44.90
CA TRP A 436 32.59 -2.60 45.63
C TRP A 436 31.05 -2.48 45.57
N ARG A 437 30.45 -2.55 46.75
CA ARG A 437 29.05 -2.24 47.09
C ARG A 437 28.78 -0.73 47.02
N CYS A 438 27.55 -0.36 46.72
CA CYS A 438 26.94 0.83 47.33
C CYS A 438 25.51 0.54 47.80
N SER A 439 25.22 1.09 48.98
CA SER A 439 24.26 0.66 49.98
C SER A 439 22.89 1.34 49.83
N TRP A 440 21.83 0.61 50.19
CA TRP A 440 20.51 1.14 50.50
C TRP A 440 20.38 1.39 52.00
N LEU A 441 19.90 2.57 52.38
CA LEU A 441 19.54 2.95 53.75
C LEU A 441 18.06 2.62 54.02
N HIS A 442 17.83 2.12 55.24
CA HIS A 442 16.63 1.50 55.78
C HIS A 442 15.38 2.40 55.88
N TYR A 443 14.19 1.78 55.78
CA TYR A 443 13.11 1.95 56.76
C TYR A 443 12.35 0.63 56.94
N SER A 444 12.27 0.17 58.20
CA SER A 444 11.50 -0.95 58.76
C SER A 444 10.05 -0.50 59.04
N GLU A 445 9.01 -1.30 59.27
CA GLU A 445 8.88 -2.73 59.60
C GLU A 445 7.39 -3.17 59.43
N GLY A 446 7.17 -4.33 58.79
CA GLY A 446 6.24 -5.37 59.28
C GLY A 446 5.00 -5.64 58.39
N GLY A 447 4.72 -6.85 57.90
CA GLY A 447 5.40 -8.13 57.97
C GLY A 447 4.67 -9.19 57.13
N ALA A 448 5.40 -10.27 56.84
CA ALA A 448 4.94 -11.61 56.41
C ALA A 448 4.34 -11.79 55.00
N SER A 449 5.16 -12.28 54.04
CA SER A 449 5.25 -13.73 53.69
C SER A 449 5.85 -13.96 52.28
N PHE A 450 7.15 -14.28 52.27
CA PHE A 450 7.98 -15.13 51.37
C PHE A 450 7.48 -15.50 49.95
N ILE A 451 8.14 -15.03 48.85
CA ILE A 451 9.39 -15.51 48.18
C ILE A 451 9.09 -16.64 47.18
N GLY A 452 9.25 -16.54 45.84
CA GLY A 452 10.35 -16.02 44.98
C GLY A 452 11.22 -17.21 44.46
N PRO A 453 12.04 -17.14 43.38
CA PRO A 453 12.22 -16.11 42.35
C PRO A 453 12.46 -16.63 40.89
N TYR A 454 12.66 -15.66 39.99
CA TYR A 454 13.26 -15.76 38.66
C TYR A 454 14.76 -16.11 38.70
N VAL A 455 15.26 -16.80 37.66
CA VAL A 455 16.67 -16.70 37.21
C VAL A 455 16.73 -16.64 35.68
N VAL A 456 17.41 -15.59 35.21
CA VAL A 456 17.88 -15.34 33.85
C VAL A 456 19.22 -16.06 33.66
N LEU A 457 19.45 -16.68 32.49
CA LEU A 457 20.81 -16.96 32.02
C LEU A 457 20.90 -16.74 30.50
N ALA A 458 21.77 -15.82 30.11
CA ALA A 458 22.28 -15.65 28.76
C ALA A 458 23.62 -16.40 28.65
N LEU A 459 23.88 -17.06 27.51
CA LEU A 459 25.23 -17.35 27.02
C LEU A 459 25.23 -17.55 25.49
N HIS A 460 26.26 -16.99 24.85
CA HIS A 460 26.56 -17.07 23.43
C HIS A 460 27.64 -18.14 23.16
N LEU A 461 27.47 -18.85 22.04
CA LEU A 461 28.45 -19.47 21.11
C LEU A 461 29.32 -20.69 21.49
N ASN A 462 29.01 -21.78 20.74
CA ASN A 462 29.87 -22.75 20.03
C ASN A 462 31.08 -23.39 20.73
N SER A 463 30.97 -24.70 20.99
CA SER A 463 32.03 -25.70 20.78
C SER A 463 31.42 -27.12 20.75
N CYS A 464 31.87 -27.93 19.79
CA CYS A 464 31.38 -29.28 19.51
C CYS A 464 31.71 -30.34 20.57
N ALA A 465 30.84 -31.35 20.60
CA ALA A 465 31.06 -32.76 20.94
C ALA A 465 30.97 -33.23 22.41
N SER A 466 30.11 -34.25 22.57
CA SER A 466 30.10 -35.32 23.59
C SER A 466 29.32 -35.04 24.88
N LEU A 467 28.10 -35.56 24.99
CA LEU A 467 27.83 -36.74 25.84
C LEU A 467 26.38 -37.22 25.72
N PHE A 468 26.26 -38.53 25.53
CA PHE A 468 25.06 -39.35 25.69
C PHE A 468 24.69 -39.53 27.17
N LEU A 469 23.41 -39.88 27.42
CA LEU A 469 22.84 -40.54 28.60
C LEU A 469 22.70 -39.71 29.89
N LEU A 470 21.44 -39.46 30.33
CA LEU A 470 20.82 -40.25 31.40
C LEU A 470 19.35 -39.87 31.65
N THR A 471 18.52 -40.83 31.25
CA THR A 471 17.22 -41.29 31.74
C THR A 471 16.69 -40.85 33.13
N SER A 472 15.37 -40.60 33.12
CA SER A 472 14.34 -41.02 34.09
C SER A 472 14.10 -40.18 35.35
N TYR A 473 12.85 -39.80 35.60
CA TYR A 473 12.01 -40.44 36.64
C TYR A 473 10.52 -39.97 36.59
N PHE A 474 9.63 -40.97 36.62
CA PHE A 474 8.20 -41.03 37.02
C PHE A 474 7.05 -40.50 36.15
N SER A 475 6.63 -41.39 35.25
CA SER A 475 5.31 -42.06 35.12
C SER A 475 4.17 -41.74 36.09
N THR A 476 2.96 -41.50 35.55
CA THR A 476 1.73 -42.35 35.60
C THR A 476 0.54 -41.51 35.06
N ARG A 477 -0.42 -41.98 34.24
CA ARG A 477 -1.16 -43.26 34.25
C ARG A 477 -2.10 -43.36 33.02
N TYR A 478 -2.38 -44.61 32.60
CA TYR A 478 -3.50 -45.15 31.76
C TYR A 478 -3.36 -45.31 30.21
N LEU A 479 -2.71 -46.43 29.83
CA LEU A 479 -3.10 -47.58 28.96
C LEU A 479 -4.49 -47.61 28.22
N PRO A 480 -4.71 -48.51 27.21
CA PRO A 480 -3.78 -49.32 26.40
C PRO A 480 -4.09 -49.42 24.88
N ALA A 481 -3.14 -50.08 24.19
CA ALA A 481 -3.02 -50.38 22.76
C ALA A 481 -3.63 -51.73 22.31
N SER A 482 -3.69 -51.96 20.98
CA SER A 482 -3.40 -53.23 20.26
C SER A 482 -3.40 -52.92 18.73
N GLN A 483 -2.57 -53.44 17.82
CA GLN A 483 -1.83 -54.70 17.69
C GLN A 483 -0.54 -54.56 16.84
N LEU A 484 0.42 -55.47 17.10
CA LEU A 484 1.66 -55.78 16.34
C LEU A 484 1.39 -56.71 15.13
N HIS A 485 2.27 -56.73 14.09
CA HIS A 485 3.08 -57.92 13.72
C HIS A 485 4.04 -57.75 12.49
N PHE A 486 5.32 -58.12 12.72
CA PHE A 486 6.30 -58.93 11.92
C PHE A 486 6.98 -58.48 10.59
N LEU A 487 8.30 -58.18 10.72
CA LEU A 487 9.53 -58.83 10.18
C LEU A 487 9.53 -59.59 8.82
N HIS A 488 10.39 -59.20 7.84
CA HIS A 488 11.75 -59.75 7.57
C HIS A 488 12.43 -59.21 6.26
N THR A 489 13.76 -59.14 6.32
CA THR A 489 14.89 -58.65 5.46
C THR A 489 15.14 -59.36 4.10
N PRO A 490 16.21 -59.08 3.29
CA PRO A 490 17.00 -57.85 3.00
C PRO A 490 17.34 -57.67 1.48
N GLN A 491 17.69 -56.47 0.99
CA GLN A 491 18.74 -56.31 -0.03
C GLN A 491 19.23 -54.86 -0.21
N ARG A 492 20.54 -54.74 -0.41
CA ARG A 492 21.39 -53.54 -0.39
C ARG A 492 21.07 -52.57 -1.53
N THR A 493 20.92 -51.29 -1.22
CA THR A 493 21.40 -50.18 -2.06
C THR A 493 21.79 -48.99 -1.16
N THR A 494 22.86 -48.33 -1.56
CA THR A 494 23.49 -47.17 -0.96
C THR A 494 22.51 -46.01 -0.70
N THR A 495 22.28 -45.65 0.55
CA THR A 495 21.53 -44.45 0.95
C THR A 495 22.49 -43.33 1.34
N HIS A 496 22.55 -42.30 0.50
CA HIS A 496 22.81 -40.94 0.96
C HIS A 496 21.70 -40.57 1.96
N TYR A 497 22.06 -40.15 3.17
CA TYR A 497 21.09 -39.64 4.15
C TYR A 497 20.55 -38.27 3.70
N PRO A 498 19.24 -38.12 3.43
CA PRO A 498 18.59 -36.83 3.22
C PRO A 498 17.99 -36.40 4.56
N ALA A 499 18.81 -35.88 5.46
CA ALA A 499 18.33 -35.45 6.79
C ALA A 499 18.55 -33.96 7.07
N MET A 500 19.28 -33.23 6.23
CA MET A 500 19.45 -31.77 6.36
C MET A 500 18.50 -30.96 5.48
N ASP A 501 18.07 -31.50 4.33
CA ASP A 501 17.18 -30.78 3.42
C ASP A 501 15.72 -30.88 3.84
N ALA A 502 15.25 -32.03 4.33
CA ALA A 502 13.90 -32.19 4.84
C ALA A 502 13.64 -31.35 6.12
N VAL A 503 14.68 -31.14 6.94
CA VAL A 503 14.60 -30.27 8.13
C VAL A 503 14.60 -28.79 7.72
N LYS A 504 15.39 -28.40 6.71
CA LYS A 504 15.33 -27.04 6.11
C LYS A 504 13.98 -26.76 5.46
N GLU A 505 13.41 -27.73 4.77
CA GLU A 505 12.12 -27.60 4.08
C GLU A 505 10.96 -27.51 5.10
N THR A 506 11.04 -28.27 6.20
CA THR A 506 10.05 -28.18 7.30
C THR A 506 10.15 -26.84 8.06
N ILE A 507 11.35 -26.29 8.25
CA ILE A 507 11.56 -24.96 8.85
C ILE A 507 11.06 -23.86 7.91
N ASN A 508 11.33 -23.96 6.60
CA ASN A 508 10.85 -22.98 5.62
C ASN A 508 9.32 -23.02 5.47
N ASN A 509 8.70 -24.20 5.46
CA ASN A 509 7.25 -24.35 5.40
C ASN A 509 6.56 -23.85 6.69
N ALA A 510 7.22 -23.99 7.86
CA ALA A 510 6.74 -23.40 9.11
C ALA A 510 6.89 -21.87 9.15
N LEU A 511 7.92 -21.31 8.51
CA LEU A 511 8.11 -19.86 8.37
C LEU A 511 7.11 -19.23 7.37
N GLU A 512 6.72 -19.97 6.32
CA GLU A 512 5.67 -19.57 5.37
C GLU A 512 4.27 -19.65 5.99
N ALA A 513 3.97 -20.69 6.77
CA ALA A 513 2.69 -20.86 7.45
C ALA A 513 2.45 -19.86 8.61
N LEU A 514 3.51 -19.24 9.13
CA LEU A 514 3.45 -18.21 10.19
C LEU A 514 3.50 -16.77 9.65
N HIS A 515 3.49 -16.56 8.33
CA HIS A 515 3.64 -15.23 7.69
C HIS A 515 4.90 -14.46 8.16
N ILE A 516 6.00 -15.14 8.50
CA ILE A 516 7.26 -14.51 8.94
C ILE A 516 8.17 -14.14 7.74
N THR A 517 7.78 -14.42 6.50
CA THR A 517 8.50 -13.96 5.29
C THR A 517 7.70 -12.97 4.44
N GLY A 518 6.72 -12.30 5.02
CA GLY A 518 6.00 -11.17 4.42
C GLY A 518 6.42 -9.84 5.06
N GLY A 519 7.56 -9.30 4.63
CA GLY A 519 8.05 -8.00 5.05
C GLY A 519 9.30 -8.10 5.91
N THR A 520 10.46 -8.24 5.28
CA THR A 520 11.68 -7.73 5.87
C THR A 520 11.46 -6.24 6.15
N GLN A 521 11.31 -5.88 7.42
CA GLN A 521 11.71 -4.55 7.90
C GLN A 521 13.11 -4.31 7.35
N ALA A 522 13.26 -3.34 6.47
CA ALA A 522 14.58 -2.88 6.08
C ALA A 522 15.31 -2.51 7.38
N ALA A 523 16.44 -3.20 7.65
CA ALA A 523 17.40 -2.72 8.62
C ALA A 523 17.68 -1.22 8.36
N PRO A 524 18.00 -0.41 9.39
CA PRO A 524 18.36 0.99 9.16
C PRO A 524 19.37 1.06 8.02
N ALA A 525 19.09 1.87 7.01
CA ALA A 525 19.84 1.92 5.75
C ALA A 525 21.32 2.13 6.07
N LYS A 526 22.08 1.03 6.05
CA LYS A 526 23.47 1.02 6.46
C LYS A 526 24.26 1.57 5.29
N GLU A 527 25.05 2.62 5.54
CA GLU A 527 25.98 3.10 4.52
C GLU A 527 26.88 1.92 4.10
N PRO A 528 27.09 1.69 2.78
CA PRO A 528 28.06 0.70 2.35
C PRO A 528 29.41 1.00 2.98
N THR A 529 30.18 -0.04 3.32
CA THR A 529 31.55 0.18 3.81
C THR A 529 32.35 0.92 2.74
N GLU A 530 33.39 1.64 3.16
CA GLU A 530 34.25 2.38 2.24
C GLU A 530 34.84 1.45 1.15
N GLU A 531 35.13 0.20 1.52
CA GLU A 531 35.56 -0.86 0.60
C GLU A 531 34.48 -1.21 -0.43
N GLN A 532 33.25 -1.48 0.01
CA GLN A 532 32.10 -1.78 -0.87
C GLN A 532 31.79 -0.63 -1.83
N LEU A 533 31.84 0.61 -1.33
CA LEU A 533 31.61 1.80 -2.15
C LEU A 533 32.74 1.98 -3.18
N ASN A 534 34.00 1.81 -2.77
CA ASN A 534 35.15 1.94 -3.68
C ASN A 534 35.14 0.87 -4.75
N GLU A 535 34.72 -0.36 -4.43
CA GLU A 535 34.51 -1.42 -5.40
C GLU A 535 33.45 -1.04 -6.44
N LEU A 536 32.28 -0.55 -5.99
CA LEU A 536 31.20 -0.14 -6.88
C LEU A 536 31.59 1.09 -7.74
N LYS A 537 32.22 2.11 -7.14
CA LYS A 537 32.76 3.28 -7.87
C LYS A 537 33.78 2.84 -8.93
N SER A 538 34.68 1.91 -8.59
CA SER A 538 35.67 1.35 -9.51
C SER A 538 35.01 0.63 -10.68
N LYS A 539 33.97 -0.19 -10.43
CA LYS A 539 33.22 -0.89 -11.47
C LYS A 539 32.56 0.08 -12.46
N TYR A 540 31.87 1.09 -11.95
CA TYR A 540 31.21 2.09 -12.79
C TYR A 540 32.21 3.00 -13.51
N SER A 541 33.31 3.39 -12.88
CA SER A 541 34.34 4.21 -13.53
C SER A 541 35.07 3.45 -14.63
N LYS A 542 35.36 2.15 -14.47
CA LYS A 542 35.90 1.31 -15.55
C LYS A 542 34.95 1.21 -16.75
N ALA A 543 33.65 1.19 -16.47
CA ALA A 543 32.61 1.21 -17.50
C ALA A 543 32.35 2.64 -18.05
N GLY A 544 33.09 3.67 -17.63
CA GLY A 544 32.85 5.04 -18.08
C GLY A 544 31.48 5.58 -17.65
N GLN A 545 30.98 5.18 -16.48
CA GLN A 545 29.70 5.60 -15.90
C GLN A 545 29.91 6.29 -14.54
N GLU A 546 31.09 6.87 -14.28
CA GLU A 546 31.45 7.51 -13.02
C GLU A 546 30.55 8.69 -12.65
N GLN A 547 29.90 9.33 -13.63
CA GLN A 547 29.03 10.49 -13.41
C GLN A 547 27.83 10.18 -12.50
N VAL A 548 27.42 8.91 -12.35
CA VAL A 548 26.34 8.54 -11.43
C VAL A 548 26.69 8.79 -9.96
N PHE A 549 27.98 8.96 -9.65
CA PHE A 549 28.50 9.30 -8.32
C PHE A 549 28.79 10.79 -8.13
N ALA A 550 28.50 11.66 -9.12
CA ALA A 550 28.87 13.08 -9.09
C ALA A 550 28.41 13.84 -7.83
N PHE A 551 27.33 13.37 -7.19
CA PHE A 551 26.78 13.97 -5.99
C PHE A 551 26.93 13.11 -4.73
N TYR A 552 27.54 11.92 -4.81
CA TYR A 552 27.53 10.91 -3.75
C TYR A 552 28.00 11.45 -2.40
N ASP A 553 29.07 12.26 -2.40
CA ASP A 553 29.66 12.81 -1.17
C ASP A 553 28.78 13.92 -0.54
N LYS A 554 27.81 14.44 -1.30
CA LYS A 554 26.82 15.44 -0.87
C LYS A 554 25.47 14.82 -0.47
N LEU A 555 25.34 13.49 -0.56
CA LEU A 555 24.10 12.77 -0.22
C LEU A 555 24.02 12.47 1.27
N SER A 556 22.79 12.43 1.81
CA SER A 556 22.55 11.90 3.15
C SER A 556 22.82 10.39 3.21
N THR A 557 23.03 9.82 4.41
CA THR A 557 23.29 8.38 4.58
C THR A 557 22.20 7.48 3.97
N ALA A 558 20.93 7.86 4.10
CA ALA A 558 19.82 7.13 3.51
C ALA A 558 19.84 7.20 1.97
N GLU A 559 20.16 8.36 1.41
CA GLU A 559 20.31 8.52 -0.05
C GLU A 559 21.52 7.79 -0.61
N LYS A 560 22.64 7.76 0.12
CA LYS A 560 23.82 6.98 -0.22
C LYS A 560 23.50 5.49 -0.25
N ALA A 561 22.84 4.98 0.79
CA ALA A 561 22.43 3.59 0.87
C ALA A 561 21.45 3.24 -0.27
N GLY A 562 20.45 4.08 -0.53
CA GLY A 562 19.48 3.88 -1.61
C GLY A 562 20.12 3.91 -3.01
N LEU A 563 21.03 4.86 -3.26
CA LEU A 563 21.77 4.93 -4.52
C LEU A 563 22.72 3.74 -4.68
N TYR A 564 23.42 3.35 -3.61
CA TYR A 564 24.28 2.16 -3.61
C TYR A 564 23.49 0.89 -3.92
N GLU A 565 22.35 0.67 -3.25
CA GLU A 565 21.48 -0.49 -3.49
C GLU A 565 20.97 -0.49 -4.94
N GLN A 566 20.49 0.64 -5.43
CA GLN A 566 20.02 0.78 -6.81
C GLN A 566 21.13 0.48 -7.83
N LEU A 567 22.32 1.06 -7.66
CA LEU A 567 23.45 0.85 -8.57
C LEU A 567 24.04 -0.56 -8.48
N SER A 568 23.97 -1.21 -7.32
CA SER A 568 24.41 -2.60 -7.12
C SER A 568 23.58 -3.59 -7.92
N ASN A 569 22.30 -3.26 -8.19
CA ASN A 569 21.40 -4.09 -8.99
C ASN A 569 21.65 -3.97 -10.51
N PHE A 570 22.48 -3.03 -10.97
CA PHE A 570 22.85 -2.92 -12.37
C PHE A 570 24.29 -3.39 -12.62
N ASN A 571 24.47 -4.02 -13.78
CA ASN A 571 25.80 -4.33 -14.29
C ASN A 571 26.19 -3.30 -15.38
N PRO A 572 27.02 -2.29 -15.08
CA PRO A 572 27.33 -1.21 -16.03
C PRO A 572 28.00 -1.70 -17.31
N ASP A 573 28.79 -2.78 -17.27
CA ASP A 573 29.38 -3.39 -18.47
C ASP A 573 28.28 -3.94 -19.40
N TYR A 574 27.29 -4.61 -18.83
CA TYR A 574 26.13 -5.11 -19.59
C TYR A 574 25.27 -3.97 -20.13
N ILE A 575 25.05 -2.91 -19.33
CA ILE A 575 24.33 -1.71 -19.78
C ILE A 575 25.03 -1.05 -20.97
N ASN A 576 26.35 -0.93 -20.93
CA ASN A 576 27.13 -0.43 -22.06
C ASN A 576 27.02 -1.35 -23.27
N GLU A 577 27.14 -2.67 -23.10
CA GLU A 577 27.03 -3.66 -24.17
C GLU A 577 25.69 -3.54 -24.91
N ILE A 578 24.58 -3.52 -24.19
CA ILE A 578 23.24 -3.40 -24.79
C ILE A 578 23.00 -2.01 -25.39
N THR A 579 23.54 -0.96 -24.77
CA THR A 579 23.44 0.42 -25.27
C THR A 579 24.20 0.58 -26.58
N ASP A 580 25.45 0.10 -26.65
CA ASP A 580 26.25 0.16 -27.86
C ASP A 580 25.62 -0.66 -28.98
N ARG A 581 25.11 -1.87 -28.68
CA ARG A 581 24.37 -2.68 -29.66
C ARG A 581 23.13 -1.96 -30.20
N ALA A 582 22.39 -1.27 -29.33
CA ALA A 582 21.16 -0.57 -29.69
C ALA A 582 21.39 0.75 -30.44
N LEU A 583 22.43 1.53 -30.06
CA LEU A 583 22.77 2.81 -30.70
C LEU A 583 23.62 2.65 -31.97
N LYS A 584 24.41 1.58 -32.05
CA LYS A 584 25.27 1.24 -33.19
C LYS A 584 24.93 -0.18 -33.67
N PRO A 585 23.70 -0.42 -34.17
CA PRO A 585 23.37 -1.71 -34.72
C PRO A 585 24.37 -2.03 -35.84
N ALA A 586 24.90 -3.26 -35.85
CA ALA A 586 25.77 -3.71 -36.94
C ALA A 586 25.03 -3.45 -38.27
N LYS A 587 25.69 -2.82 -39.24
CA LYS A 587 25.14 -2.73 -40.60
C LYS A 587 24.91 -4.16 -41.07
N ALA A 588 23.65 -4.58 -41.12
CA ALA A 588 23.29 -5.79 -41.84
C ALA A 588 23.82 -5.62 -43.27
N GLU A 589 24.57 -6.62 -43.75
CA GLU A 589 24.88 -6.72 -45.17
C GLU A 589 23.56 -6.62 -45.94
N SER A 590 23.59 -5.85 -47.02
CA SER A 590 22.44 -5.45 -47.83
C SER A 590 21.84 -6.62 -48.61
N GLU A 591 21.36 -7.65 -47.92
CA GLU A 591 20.44 -8.63 -48.50
C GLU A 591 19.01 -8.12 -48.25
N GLU A 592 18.24 -7.96 -49.33
CA GLU A 592 16.81 -7.62 -49.25
C GLU A 592 16.11 -8.61 -48.32
N SER A 593 15.49 -8.11 -47.25
CA SER A 593 14.76 -8.95 -46.31
C SER A 593 13.55 -9.57 -46.99
N LYS A 594 13.57 -10.89 -47.20
CA LYS A 594 12.48 -11.60 -47.85
C LYS A 594 11.37 -11.87 -46.84
N ILE A 595 10.18 -11.30 -47.09
CA ILE A 595 8.97 -11.54 -46.27
C ILE A 595 7.95 -12.40 -47.03
N GLU A 596 7.39 -13.38 -46.34
CA GLU A 596 6.36 -14.31 -46.84
C GLU A 596 5.30 -14.55 -45.76
N PRO A 597 4.04 -14.84 -46.09
CA PRO A 597 3.08 -15.33 -45.11
C PRO A 597 3.59 -16.62 -44.45
N LEU A 598 3.15 -16.91 -43.22
CA LEU A 598 3.43 -18.19 -42.59
C LEU A 598 2.87 -19.35 -43.43
N PRO A 599 3.53 -20.52 -43.43
CA PRO A 599 3.07 -21.65 -44.22
C PRO A 599 1.75 -22.21 -43.67
N GLU A 600 0.91 -22.74 -44.57
CA GLU A 600 -0.45 -23.19 -44.23
C GLU A 600 -0.51 -24.25 -43.12
N ASN A 601 0.54 -25.08 -43.00
CA ASN A 601 0.62 -26.10 -41.96
C ASN A 601 0.83 -25.50 -40.54
N ALA A 602 1.36 -24.29 -40.44
CA ALA A 602 1.57 -23.53 -39.21
C ALA A 602 0.40 -22.59 -38.87
N THR A 603 -0.53 -22.36 -39.81
CA THR A 603 -1.66 -21.43 -39.62
C THR A 603 -3.00 -22.15 -39.44
N SER A 604 -3.92 -21.54 -38.70
CA SER A 604 -5.33 -21.93 -38.62
C SER A 604 -6.20 -20.67 -38.47
N SER A 605 -7.50 -20.74 -38.75
CA SER A 605 -8.43 -19.61 -38.56
C SER A 605 -9.75 -20.07 -37.95
N ILE A 606 -10.25 -19.36 -36.95
CA ILE A 606 -11.61 -19.57 -36.41
C ILE A 606 -12.68 -19.27 -37.48
N LEU A 607 -12.35 -18.44 -38.48
CA LEU A 607 -13.28 -18.06 -39.55
C LEU A 607 -13.33 -19.13 -40.65
N ASP A 608 -12.19 -19.72 -40.98
CA ASP A 608 -12.04 -20.55 -42.18
C ASP A 608 -11.89 -22.06 -41.87
N SER A 609 -11.57 -22.44 -40.62
CA SER A 609 -11.44 -23.84 -40.21
C SER A 609 -12.81 -24.52 -40.02
N LYS A 610 -12.84 -25.85 -40.19
CA LYS A 610 -14.06 -26.64 -40.00
C LYS A 610 -14.46 -26.67 -38.53
N GLN A 611 -15.77 -26.64 -38.25
CA GLN A 611 -16.30 -26.69 -36.89
C GLN A 611 -15.81 -27.93 -36.12
N GLU A 612 -15.71 -29.10 -36.78
CA GLU A 612 -15.19 -30.33 -36.17
C GLU A 612 -13.76 -30.19 -35.62
N ASP A 613 -12.89 -29.44 -36.31
CA ASP A 613 -11.52 -29.18 -35.85
C ASP A 613 -11.52 -28.22 -34.65
N LEU A 614 -12.39 -27.20 -34.68
CA LEU A 614 -12.57 -26.25 -33.57
C LEU A 614 -13.08 -26.95 -32.31
N ASP A 615 -14.09 -27.82 -32.44
CA ASP A 615 -14.65 -28.60 -31.34
C ASP A 615 -13.61 -29.56 -30.76
N LYS A 616 -12.84 -30.22 -31.63
CA LYS A 616 -11.74 -31.10 -31.20
C LYS A 616 -10.66 -30.35 -30.43
N TRP A 617 -10.27 -29.16 -30.87
CA TRP A 617 -9.31 -28.34 -30.15
C TRP A 617 -9.87 -27.82 -28.84
N TYR A 618 -11.12 -27.33 -28.84
CA TYR A 618 -11.81 -26.92 -27.62
C TYR A 618 -11.81 -28.03 -26.57
N ASP A 619 -12.20 -29.24 -26.96
CA ASP A 619 -12.29 -30.40 -26.08
C ASP A 619 -10.92 -30.84 -25.55
N SER A 620 -9.92 -30.86 -26.41
CA SER A 620 -8.55 -31.16 -26.02
C SER A 620 -7.98 -30.11 -25.07
N GLY A 621 -8.21 -28.82 -25.33
CA GLY A 621 -7.75 -27.75 -24.45
C GLY A 621 -8.45 -27.77 -23.11
N LEU A 622 -9.76 -27.99 -23.08
CA LEU A 622 -10.53 -28.04 -21.85
C LEU A 622 -10.15 -29.25 -20.99
N LYS A 623 -9.77 -30.37 -21.63
CA LYS A 623 -9.14 -31.51 -20.95
C LYS A 623 -7.81 -31.13 -20.30
N LEU A 624 -6.94 -30.39 -20.99
CA LEU A 624 -5.66 -29.93 -20.42
C LEU A 624 -5.86 -28.98 -19.23
N VAL A 625 -6.89 -28.12 -19.30
CA VAL A 625 -7.32 -27.30 -18.15
C VAL A 625 -7.77 -28.20 -16.99
N ALA A 626 -8.64 -29.19 -17.24
CA ALA A 626 -9.13 -30.13 -16.22
C ALA A 626 -8.02 -30.98 -15.58
N GLU A 627 -6.90 -31.18 -16.27
CA GLU A 627 -5.71 -31.87 -15.79
C GLU A 627 -4.75 -30.96 -15.01
N ASN A 628 -5.12 -29.69 -14.78
CA ASN A 628 -4.30 -28.67 -14.12
C ASN A 628 -2.94 -28.43 -14.81
N LYS A 629 -2.88 -28.58 -16.14
CA LYS A 629 -1.66 -28.40 -16.94
C LYS A 629 -1.53 -27.01 -17.57
N VAL A 630 -2.52 -26.14 -17.35
CA VAL A 630 -2.63 -24.83 -17.98
C VAL A 630 -2.40 -23.74 -16.94
N ALA A 631 -1.55 -22.77 -17.29
CA ALA A 631 -1.39 -21.53 -16.55
C ALA A 631 -1.57 -20.30 -17.44
N VAL A 632 -1.75 -19.14 -16.80
CA VAL A 632 -1.88 -17.85 -17.46
C VAL A 632 -0.79 -16.91 -16.99
N VAL A 633 -0.18 -16.19 -17.92
CA VAL A 633 0.75 -15.07 -17.64
C VAL A 633 0.14 -13.77 -18.14
N LEU A 634 -0.17 -12.86 -17.25
CA LEU A 634 -0.72 -11.55 -17.58
C LEU A 634 0.37 -10.49 -17.58
N MET A 635 0.53 -9.78 -18.70
CA MET A 635 1.39 -8.60 -18.79
C MET A 635 0.61 -7.34 -18.38
N ALA A 636 0.82 -6.90 -17.13
CA ALA A 636 0.13 -5.76 -16.50
C ALA A 636 1.09 -4.67 -15.98
N GLY A 637 2.30 -4.55 -16.53
CA GLY A 637 3.30 -3.57 -16.10
C GLY A 637 2.99 -2.10 -16.43
N GLY A 638 2.00 -1.84 -17.28
CA GLY A 638 1.62 -0.50 -17.73
C GLY A 638 0.72 0.26 -16.73
N GLN A 639 1.08 1.52 -16.45
CA GLN A 639 0.16 2.46 -15.78
C GLN A 639 -0.94 2.94 -16.74
N GLY A 640 -2.12 3.29 -16.20
CA GLY A 640 -3.23 3.87 -16.95
C GLY A 640 -3.06 5.34 -17.34
N THR A 641 -1.84 5.87 -17.41
CA THR A 641 -1.58 7.31 -17.56
C THR A 641 -2.12 7.90 -18.87
N ARG A 642 -2.05 7.15 -19.99
CA ARG A 642 -2.69 7.56 -21.26
C ARG A 642 -4.22 7.58 -21.20
N LEU A 643 -4.81 6.90 -20.21
CA LEU A 643 -6.24 6.85 -19.95
C LEU A 643 -6.69 7.91 -18.94
N GLY A 644 -5.77 8.74 -18.44
CA GLY A 644 -6.04 9.72 -17.38
C GLY A 644 -6.13 9.11 -15.97
N SER A 645 -5.64 7.88 -15.75
CA SER A 645 -5.67 7.20 -14.45
C SER A 645 -4.26 7.02 -13.88
N SER A 646 -4.12 7.25 -12.56
CA SER A 646 -2.90 6.94 -11.80
C SER A 646 -2.84 5.47 -11.34
N ALA A 647 -3.93 4.72 -11.49
CA ALA A 647 -4.00 3.30 -11.12
C ALA A 647 -3.38 2.39 -12.20
N PRO A 648 -3.03 1.13 -11.87
CA PRO A 648 -2.70 0.11 -12.86
C PRO A 648 -3.83 -0.04 -13.88
N LYS A 649 -3.48 -0.28 -15.14
CA LYS A 649 -4.47 -0.32 -16.23
C LYS A 649 -5.56 -1.39 -16.01
N GLY A 650 -5.23 -2.52 -15.39
CA GLY A 650 -6.20 -3.58 -15.10
C GLY A 650 -7.30 -3.18 -14.12
N CYS A 651 -7.10 -2.14 -13.31
CA CYS A 651 -8.10 -1.61 -12.38
C CYS A 651 -9.13 -0.70 -13.08
N PHE A 652 -8.97 -0.41 -14.37
CA PHE A 652 -9.79 0.59 -15.06
C PHE A 652 -11.23 0.10 -15.27
N ASP A 653 -12.22 0.94 -14.92
CA ASP A 653 -13.64 0.76 -15.26
C ASP A 653 -13.94 1.45 -16.60
N ILE A 654 -14.24 0.65 -17.62
CA ILE A 654 -14.58 1.14 -18.97
C ILE A 654 -16.01 1.69 -19.05
N GLY A 655 -16.83 1.53 -18.01
CA GLY A 655 -18.19 2.04 -17.91
C GLY A 655 -19.28 1.03 -18.29
N LEU A 656 -19.00 -0.26 -18.15
CA LEU A 656 -20.00 -1.33 -18.27
C LEU A 656 -21.10 -1.18 -17.21
N PRO A 657 -22.32 -1.70 -17.43
CA PRO A 657 -23.38 -1.73 -16.43
C PRO A 657 -22.94 -2.28 -15.07
N SER A 658 -22.16 -3.38 -15.05
CA SER A 658 -21.64 -4.02 -13.84
C SER A 658 -20.55 -3.23 -13.10
N LYS A 659 -19.92 -2.25 -13.76
CA LYS A 659 -18.73 -1.51 -13.26
C LYS A 659 -17.49 -2.39 -13.03
N LYS A 660 -17.46 -3.61 -13.56
CA LYS A 660 -16.32 -4.52 -13.42
C LYS A 660 -15.05 -3.94 -14.05
N SER A 661 -13.94 -4.07 -13.33
CA SER A 661 -12.61 -3.76 -13.85
C SER A 661 -12.14 -4.82 -14.87
N LEU A 662 -11.11 -4.51 -15.65
CA LEU A 662 -10.49 -5.49 -16.55
C LEU A 662 -9.93 -6.71 -15.80
N PHE A 663 -9.34 -6.50 -14.62
CA PHE A 663 -8.88 -7.61 -13.76
C PHE A 663 -10.03 -8.51 -13.32
N GLN A 664 -11.18 -7.93 -12.93
CA GLN A 664 -12.33 -8.73 -12.53
C GLN A 664 -12.90 -9.54 -13.71
N LEU A 665 -13.09 -8.92 -14.87
CA LEU A 665 -13.56 -9.62 -16.08
C LEU A 665 -12.64 -10.79 -16.44
N GLN A 666 -11.32 -10.59 -16.35
CA GLN A 666 -10.32 -11.63 -16.64
C GLN A 666 -10.30 -12.74 -15.58
N GLY A 667 -10.40 -12.38 -14.29
CA GLY A 667 -10.50 -13.34 -13.18
C GLY A 667 -11.76 -14.20 -13.25
N GLU A 668 -12.90 -13.60 -13.58
CA GLU A 668 -14.17 -14.32 -13.77
C GLU A 668 -14.12 -15.25 -14.99
N ARG A 669 -13.41 -14.89 -16.06
CA ARG A 669 -13.15 -15.80 -17.21
C ARG A 669 -12.30 -17.00 -16.81
N ILE A 670 -11.27 -16.81 -15.97
CA ILE A 670 -10.49 -17.92 -15.39
C ILE A 670 -11.41 -18.83 -14.58
N LYS A 671 -12.22 -18.24 -13.69
CA LYS A 671 -13.14 -19.00 -12.86
C LYS A 671 -14.12 -19.81 -13.70
N LYS A 672 -14.67 -19.22 -14.76
CA LYS A 672 -15.62 -19.92 -15.64
C LYS A 672 -14.96 -21.07 -16.39
N VAL A 673 -13.76 -20.92 -16.93
CA VAL A 673 -13.10 -22.04 -17.64
C VAL A 673 -12.74 -23.18 -16.69
N GLU A 674 -12.36 -22.89 -15.43
CA GLU A 674 -12.20 -23.92 -14.39
C GLU A 674 -13.52 -24.69 -14.16
N LEU A 675 -14.64 -23.98 -14.06
CA LEU A 675 -15.97 -24.58 -13.86
C LEU A 675 -16.40 -25.42 -15.06
N LEU A 676 -16.18 -24.95 -16.28
CA LEU A 676 -16.50 -25.69 -17.51
C LEU A 676 -15.68 -26.97 -17.62
N ALA A 677 -14.38 -26.89 -17.33
CA ALA A 677 -13.48 -28.03 -17.32
C ALA A 677 -13.84 -29.05 -16.24
N ALA A 678 -14.14 -28.58 -15.02
CA ALA A 678 -14.57 -29.41 -13.91
C ALA A 678 -15.86 -30.16 -14.24
N LYS A 679 -16.86 -29.45 -14.77
CA LYS A 679 -18.15 -30.02 -15.17
C LYS A 679 -18.01 -31.04 -16.29
N LYS A 680 -17.26 -30.73 -17.36
CA LYS A 680 -17.14 -31.62 -18.53
C LYS A 680 -16.38 -32.91 -18.22
N HIS A 681 -15.37 -32.84 -17.35
CA HIS A 681 -14.48 -33.97 -17.07
C HIS A 681 -14.70 -34.61 -15.68
N GLY A 682 -15.72 -34.18 -14.93
CA GLY A 682 -16.07 -34.74 -13.62
C GLY A 682 -14.94 -34.60 -12.59
N LYS A 683 -14.33 -33.41 -12.51
CA LYS A 683 -13.24 -33.10 -11.57
C LYS A 683 -13.74 -32.27 -10.40
N ASP A 684 -13.36 -32.64 -9.19
CA ASP A 684 -13.75 -31.91 -7.97
C ASP A 684 -13.01 -30.58 -7.81
N SER A 685 -11.79 -30.49 -8.34
CA SER A 685 -10.97 -29.28 -8.28
C SER A 685 -10.18 -29.12 -9.58
N VAL A 686 -10.41 -28.01 -10.25
CA VAL A 686 -9.63 -27.55 -11.40
C VAL A 686 -9.02 -26.20 -11.04
N THR A 687 -7.78 -25.96 -11.46
CA THR A 687 -7.05 -24.75 -11.15
C THR A 687 -6.24 -24.29 -12.35
N VAL A 688 -6.38 -23.01 -12.68
CA VAL A 688 -5.53 -22.31 -13.65
C VAL A 688 -4.75 -21.24 -12.90
N PRO A 689 -3.45 -21.45 -12.59
CA PRO A 689 -2.64 -20.45 -11.93
C PRO A 689 -2.54 -19.17 -12.78
N TRP A 690 -2.69 -18.02 -12.13
CA TRP A 690 -2.63 -16.71 -12.76
C TRP A 690 -1.41 -15.94 -12.28
N TYR A 691 -0.40 -15.87 -13.15
CA TYR A 691 0.84 -15.15 -12.93
C TYR A 691 0.72 -13.72 -13.45
N VAL A 692 0.61 -12.73 -12.57
CA VAL A 692 0.37 -11.33 -12.94
C VAL A 692 1.68 -10.54 -12.88
N MET A 693 2.24 -10.24 -14.05
CA MET A 693 3.45 -9.42 -14.18
C MET A 693 3.12 -7.94 -14.03
N THR A 694 3.74 -7.30 -13.04
CA THR A 694 3.62 -5.86 -12.75
C THR A 694 4.95 -5.16 -12.99
N SER A 695 4.94 -3.83 -12.96
CA SER A 695 6.15 -3.00 -12.84
C SER A 695 6.26 -2.49 -11.40
N GLY A 696 7.45 -2.05 -10.96
CA GLY A 696 7.64 -1.52 -9.60
C GLY A 696 6.53 -0.54 -9.15
N PRO A 697 6.19 0.50 -9.95
CA PRO A 697 5.11 1.43 -9.61
C PRO A 697 3.69 0.83 -9.57
N THR A 698 3.43 -0.28 -10.27
CA THR A 698 2.10 -0.90 -10.35
C THR A 698 1.94 -2.09 -9.40
N ARG A 699 3.04 -2.63 -8.84
CA ARG A 699 3.03 -3.78 -7.93
C ARG A 699 2.07 -3.58 -6.76
N GLY A 700 2.37 -2.61 -5.90
CA GLY A 700 1.66 -2.39 -4.64
C GLY A 700 0.16 -2.14 -4.87
N PRO A 701 -0.21 -1.20 -5.76
CA PRO A 701 -1.61 -0.96 -6.10
C PRO A 701 -2.32 -2.19 -6.69
N THR A 702 -1.64 -2.99 -7.52
CA THR A 702 -2.24 -4.22 -8.09
C THR A 702 -2.48 -5.25 -6.99
N ALA A 703 -1.50 -5.52 -6.13
CA ALA A 703 -1.65 -6.47 -5.02
C ALA A 703 -2.79 -6.08 -4.09
N LYS A 704 -2.85 -4.79 -3.71
CA LYS A 704 -3.93 -4.24 -2.89
C LYS A 704 -5.29 -4.42 -3.54
N PHE A 705 -5.41 -4.12 -4.84
CA PHE A 705 -6.67 -4.24 -5.58
C PHE A 705 -7.17 -5.70 -5.65
N PHE A 706 -6.29 -6.67 -5.81
CA PHE A 706 -6.65 -8.09 -5.76
C PHE A 706 -7.10 -8.51 -4.36
N GLU A 707 -6.42 -8.04 -3.30
CA GLU A 707 -6.79 -8.34 -1.91
C GLU A 707 -8.16 -7.74 -1.53
N GLU A 708 -8.40 -6.47 -1.87
CA GLU A 708 -9.66 -5.77 -1.61
C GLU A 708 -10.85 -6.44 -2.30
N ASN A 709 -10.63 -7.07 -3.45
CA ASN A 709 -11.67 -7.75 -4.23
C ASN A 709 -11.68 -9.27 -4.02
N ASN A 710 -11.08 -9.76 -2.93
CA ASN A 710 -11.02 -11.18 -2.57
C ASN A 710 -10.61 -12.08 -3.76
N TYR A 711 -9.59 -11.64 -4.51
CA TYR A 711 -9.04 -12.31 -5.69
C TYR A 711 -10.10 -12.68 -6.75
N PHE A 712 -11.21 -11.93 -6.80
CA PHE A 712 -12.33 -12.13 -7.74
C PHE A 712 -12.93 -13.55 -7.68
N GLY A 713 -12.90 -14.20 -6.52
CA GLY A 713 -13.38 -15.57 -6.31
C GLY A 713 -12.40 -16.68 -6.70
N LEU A 714 -11.18 -16.32 -7.10
CA LEU A 714 -10.05 -17.24 -7.23
C LEU A 714 -9.37 -17.43 -5.87
N LYS A 715 -8.62 -18.51 -5.70
CA LYS A 715 -7.83 -18.75 -4.48
C LYS A 715 -6.56 -17.90 -4.49
N LYS A 716 -6.25 -17.24 -3.37
CA LYS A 716 -5.06 -16.37 -3.21
C LYS A 716 -3.77 -17.08 -3.63
N GLU A 717 -3.59 -18.34 -3.24
CA GLU A 717 -2.40 -19.14 -3.56
C GLU A 717 -2.22 -19.47 -5.05
N ASN A 718 -3.24 -19.22 -5.87
CA ASN A 718 -3.22 -19.44 -7.32
C ASN A 718 -3.13 -18.13 -8.12
N VAL A 719 -3.04 -16.97 -7.44
CA VAL A 719 -2.78 -15.68 -8.07
C VAL A 719 -1.42 -15.19 -7.62
N VAL A 720 -0.42 -15.36 -8.49
CA VAL A 720 0.98 -15.04 -8.20
C VAL A 720 1.35 -13.75 -8.91
N ILE A 721 1.37 -12.64 -8.18
CA ILE A 721 1.83 -11.37 -8.72
C ILE A 721 3.37 -11.42 -8.70
N PHE A 722 4.04 -11.01 -9.78
CA PHE A 722 5.51 -10.82 -9.84
C PHE A 722 5.88 -9.49 -10.54
N GLU A 723 7.14 -9.07 -10.50
CA GLU A 723 7.61 -7.81 -11.09
C GLU A 723 8.53 -8.06 -12.27
N GLN A 724 8.40 -7.25 -13.32
CA GLN A 724 9.40 -7.16 -14.38
C GLN A 724 10.60 -6.31 -13.98
N GLY A 725 11.71 -6.51 -14.69
CA GLY A 725 12.92 -5.73 -14.52
C GLY A 725 12.77 -4.27 -14.96
N VAL A 726 13.80 -3.49 -14.66
CA VAL A 726 13.96 -2.14 -15.18
C VAL A 726 15.36 -1.98 -15.75
N LEU A 727 15.48 -1.12 -16.76
CA LEU A 727 16.76 -0.67 -17.28
C LEU A 727 16.95 0.82 -16.98
N PRO A 728 18.21 1.25 -16.73
CA PRO A 728 18.53 2.67 -16.67
C PRO A 728 18.16 3.38 -17.99
N CYS A 729 17.64 4.59 -17.87
CA CYS A 729 17.50 5.51 -18.99
C CYS A 729 18.89 6.01 -19.37
N ILE A 730 19.17 6.05 -20.67
CA ILE A 730 20.51 6.36 -21.18
C ILE A 730 20.43 7.65 -22.00
N SER A 731 21.42 8.53 -21.88
CA SER A 731 21.54 9.73 -22.71
C SER A 731 21.92 9.37 -24.16
N ASN A 732 21.86 10.35 -25.06
CA ASN A 732 22.25 10.11 -26.46
C ASN A 732 23.74 9.77 -26.64
N ASP A 733 24.59 10.12 -25.68
CA ASP A 733 26.02 9.80 -25.62
C ASP A 733 26.34 8.52 -24.83
N GLY A 734 25.32 7.74 -24.44
CA GLY A 734 25.52 6.43 -23.81
C GLY A 734 25.72 6.46 -22.29
N LYS A 735 25.43 7.57 -21.63
CA LYS A 735 25.59 7.73 -20.17
C LYS A 735 24.29 7.42 -19.44
N ILE A 736 24.38 6.75 -18.29
CA ILE A 736 23.25 6.54 -17.39
C ILE A 736 22.75 7.90 -16.88
N LEU A 737 21.45 8.16 -17.03
CA LEU A 737 20.79 9.38 -16.56
C LEU A 737 20.39 9.28 -15.09
N LEU A 738 20.66 10.34 -14.33
CA LEU A 738 20.15 10.51 -12.96
C LEU A 738 18.80 11.25 -13.00
N GLU A 739 17.76 10.69 -12.36
CA GLU A 739 16.46 11.36 -12.15
C GLU A 739 16.59 12.44 -11.07
N SER A 740 17.35 12.14 -10.02
CA SER A 740 17.71 13.04 -8.93
C SER A 740 19.19 12.83 -8.56
N LYS A 741 19.75 13.67 -7.69
CA LYS A 741 21.15 13.52 -7.21
C LYS A 741 21.43 12.15 -6.58
N SER A 742 20.40 11.49 -6.07
CA SER A 742 20.46 10.22 -5.33
C SER A 742 19.73 9.07 -6.02
N LYS A 743 19.30 9.22 -7.29
CA LYS A 743 18.46 8.22 -7.95
C LYS A 743 18.70 8.16 -9.46
N VAL A 744 18.93 6.96 -9.98
CA VAL A 744 18.99 6.67 -11.42
C VAL A 744 17.59 6.75 -12.03
N ALA A 745 17.47 7.42 -13.17
CA ALA A 745 16.26 7.38 -13.99
C ALA A 745 16.14 5.99 -14.61
N VAL A 746 15.05 5.28 -14.32
CA VAL A 746 14.81 3.91 -14.79
C VAL A 746 13.49 3.83 -15.55
N ALA A 747 13.40 2.86 -16.47
CA ALA A 747 12.17 2.51 -17.16
C ALA A 747 12.00 0.99 -17.20
N PRO A 748 10.76 0.48 -17.29
CA PRO A 748 10.53 -0.94 -17.57
C PRO A 748 11.27 -1.36 -18.85
N ASP A 749 11.83 -2.56 -18.82
CA ASP A 749 12.66 -3.17 -19.88
C ASP A 749 11.87 -3.70 -21.09
N GLY A 750 10.68 -3.14 -21.33
CA GLY A 750 9.75 -3.60 -22.38
C GLY A 750 8.89 -4.79 -21.94
N ASN A 751 8.06 -5.31 -22.85
CA ASN A 751 7.26 -6.51 -22.56
C ASN A 751 8.08 -7.82 -22.74
N GLY A 752 9.19 -7.76 -23.47
CA GLY A 752 10.16 -8.87 -23.60
C GLY A 752 10.95 -9.14 -22.31
N GLY A 753 11.04 -8.15 -21.41
CA GLY A 753 11.55 -8.35 -20.05
C GLY A 753 10.78 -9.41 -19.24
N LEU A 754 9.59 -9.81 -19.73
CA LEU A 754 8.82 -10.93 -19.21
C LEU A 754 9.68 -12.19 -18.99
N TYR A 755 10.51 -12.56 -19.96
CA TYR A 755 11.23 -13.83 -19.87
C TYR A 755 12.20 -13.86 -18.70
N GLN A 756 13.00 -12.81 -18.57
CA GLN A 756 13.95 -12.68 -17.46
C GLN A 756 13.21 -12.61 -16.12
N ALA A 757 12.08 -11.90 -16.07
CA ALA A 757 11.23 -11.79 -14.89
C ALA A 757 10.63 -13.14 -14.44
N LEU A 758 10.19 -13.99 -15.38
CA LEU A 758 9.67 -15.33 -15.09
C LEU A 758 10.71 -16.22 -14.41
N ILE A 759 11.99 -16.09 -14.76
CA ILE A 759 13.09 -16.82 -14.13
C ILE A 759 13.45 -16.21 -12.77
N GLN A 760 13.69 -14.91 -12.71
CA GLN A 760 14.17 -14.23 -11.48
C GLN A 760 13.16 -14.27 -10.34
N SER A 761 11.86 -14.21 -10.65
CA SER A 761 10.79 -14.29 -9.66
C SER A 761 10.46 -15.72 -9.23
N GLY A 762 11.10 -16.74 -9.83
CA GLY A 762 10.84 -18.14 -9.54
C GLY A 762 9.54 -18.69 -10.15
N VAL A 763 8.84 -17.93 -11.00
CA VAL A 763 7.57 -18.33 -11.62
C VAL A 763 7.71 -19.59 -12.48
N VAL A 764 8.77 -19.71 -13.29
CA VAL A 764 9.02 -20.96 -14.05
C VAL A 764 9.23 -22.15 -13.11
N GLY A 765 9.92 -21.94 -11.98
CA GLY A 765 10.09 -22.96 -10.96
C GLY A 765 8.77 -23.38 -10.31
N ASP A 766 7.88 -22.44 -10.02
CA ASP A 766 6.52 -22.72 -9.52
C ASP A 766 5.66 -23.45 -10.55
N MET A 767 5.72 -23.06 -11.83
CA MET A 767 5.07 -23.78 -12.94
C MET A 767 5.53 -25.25 -12.98
N GLY A 768 6.83 -25.50 -12.85
CA GLY A 768 7.40 -26.84 -12.81
C GLY A 768 6.89 -27.66 -11.63
N LYS A 769 6.86 -27.07 -10.42
CA LYS A 769 6.31 -27.71 -9.20
C LYS A 769 4.83 -28.08 -9.34
N ARG A 770 4.05 -27.24 -10.04
CA ARG A 770 2.62 -27.44 -10.28
C ARG A 770 2.30 -28.37 -11.45
N GLY A 771 3.32 -28.80 -12.21
CA GLY A 771 3.14 -29.67 -13.37
C GLY A 771 2.54 -28.97 -14.60
N ILE A 772 2.69 -27.65 -14.70
CA ILE A 772 2.22 -26.86 -15.83
C ILE A 772 2.97 -27.24 -17.11
N GLN A 773 2.25 -27.35 -18.21
CA GLN A 773 2.81 -27.68 -19.53
C GLN A 773 2.47 -26.64 -20.60
N HIS A 774 1.38 -25.91 -20.41
CA HIS A 774 0.79 -25.00 -21.38
C HIS A 774 0.56 -23.64 -20.73
N ILE A 775 1.11 -22.58 -21.32
CA ILE A 775 1.04 -21.24 -20.76
C ILE A 775 0.39 -20.32 -21.79
N HIS A 776 -0.70 -19.66 -21.42
CA HIS A 776 -1.30 -18.60 -22.22
C HIS A 776 -0.86 -17.23 -21.67
N ALA A 777 -0.21 -16.42 -22.49
CA ALA A 777 0.23 -15.08 -22.14
C ALA A 777 -0.47 -14.00 -22.96
N TYR A 778 -0.90 -12.91 -22.32
CA TYR A 778 -1.58 -11.81 -23.00
C TYR A 778 -1.41 -10.46 -22.27
N CYS A 779 -1.77 -9.36 -22.94
CA CYS A 779 -1.77 -8.01 -22.37
C CYS A 779 -3.07 -7.66 -21.66
N VAL A 780 -2.97 -6.99 -20.50
CA VAL A 780 -4.12 -6.62 -19.66
C VAL A 780 -5.15 -5.73 -20.34
N ASP A 781 -4.78 -5.01 -21.40
CA ASP A 781 -5.66 -4.04 -22.05
C ASP A 781 -6.65 -4.60 -23.05
N ASN A 782 -6.57 -5.88 -23.41
CA ASN A 782 -7.58 -6.48 -24.26
C ASN A 782 -8.82 -6.85 -23.42
N CYS A 783 -9.89 -6.07 -23.52
CA CYS A 783 -11.11 -6.29 -22.74
C CYS A 783 -11.91 -7.52 -23.20
N LEU A 784 -11.73 -7.98 -24.45
CA LEU A 784 -12.36 -9.19 -25.02
C LEU A 784 -11.51 -10.46 -24.90
N VAL A 785 -10.36 -10.42 -24.21
CA VAL A 785 -9.47 -11.58 -24.15
C VAL A 785 -10.15 -12.84 -23.61
N LYS A 786 -10.09 -13.93 -24.39
CA LYS A 786 -10.48 -15.28 -23.94
C LYS A 786 -9.36 -15.89 -23.09
N VAL A 787 -9.40 -15.62 -21.78
CA VAL A 787 -8.37 -16.05 -20.82
C VAL A 787 -8.34 -17.58 -20.73
N ALA A 788 -7.15 -18.18 -20.83
CA ALA A 788 -6.96 -19.63 -20.96
C ALA A 788 -7.84 -20.30 -22.03
N ASP A 789 -7.98 -19.68 -23.22
CA ASP A 789 -8.80 -20.21 -24.32
C ASP A 789 -8.52 -21.68 -24.66
N PRO A 790 -9.48 -22.59 -24.43
CA PRO A 790 -9.32 -24.00 -24.76
C PRO A 790 -9.04 -24.27 -26.23
N VAL A 791 -9.61 -23.51 -27.17
CA VAL A 791 -9.39 -23.74 -28.61
C VAL A 791 -7.93 -23.49 -28.95
N PHE A 792 -7.39 -22.34 -28.53
CA PHE A 792 -6.00 -21.98 -28.79
C PHE A 792 -4.99 -22.91 -28.11
N ILE A 793 -5.26 -23.31 -26.87
CA ILE A 793 -4.42 -24.27 -26.15
C ILE A 793 -4.45 -25.64 -26.83
N GLY A 794 -5.63 -26.15 -27.18
CA GLY A 794 -5.80 -27.44 -27.84
C GLY A 794 -5.16 -27.48 -29.24
N PHE A 795 -5.32 -26.40 -30.01
CA PHE A 795 -4.63 -26.23 -31.29
C PHE A 795 -3.11 -26.30 -31.13
N SER A 796 -2.56 -25.48 -30.23
CA SER A 796 -1.11 -25.40 -30.00
C SER A 796 -0.54 -26.73 -29.50
N ALA A 797 -1.22 -27.38 -28.56
CA ALA A 797 -0.83 -28.70 -28.07
C ALA A 797 -0.90 -29.77 -29.16
N SER A 798 -1.95 -29.76 -30.00
CA SER A 798 -2.10 -30.72 -31.11
C SER A 798 -0.99 -30.63 -32.15
N LYS A 799 -0.41 -29.44 -32.31
CA LYS A 799 0.72 -29.18 -33.21
C LYS A 799 2.09 -29.43 -32.55
N SER A 800 2.13 -29.65 -31.22
CA SER A 800 3.38 -29.85 -30.47
C SER A 800 4.41 -28.73 -30.67
N VAL A 801 3.90 -27.50 -30.75
CA VAL A 801 4.71 -26.28 -30.91
C VAL A 801 5.19 -25.73 -29.57
N ASP A 802 6.28 -24.97 -29.62
CA ASP A 802 6.84 -24.30 -28.45
C ASP A 802 6.24 -22.91 -28.26
N ILE A 803 5.92 -22.22 -29.37
CA ILE A 803 5.17 -20.97 -29.35
C ILE A 803 4.00 -21.07 -30.33
N ALA A 804 2.85 -20.53 -29.95
CA ALA A 804 1.83 -20.14 -30.90
C ALA A 804 1.36 -18.72 -30.64
N THR A 805 0.75 -18.10 -31.64
CA THR A 805 0.27 -16.72 -31.57
C THR A 805 -1.19 -16.64 -32.02
N LYS A 806 -1.96 -15.75 -31.41
CA LYS A 806 -3.24 -15.31 -31.97
C LYS A 806 -3.04 -14.02 -32.76
N VAL A 807 -3.78 -13.93 -33.85
CA VAL A 807 -3.87 -12.75 -34.70
C VAL A 807 -5.31 -12.45 -35.02
N VAL A 808 -5.60 -11.21 -35.38
CA VAL A 808 -6.86 -10.85 -36.02
C VAL A 808 -6.62 -10.52 -37.48
N ARG A 809 -7.68 -10.58 -38.28
CA ARG A 809 -7.61 -10.10 -39.66
C ARG A 809 -7.32 -8.60 -39.69
N LYS A 810 -6.29 -8.21 -40.45
CA LYS A 810 -6.00 -6.80 -40.77
C LYS A 810 -7.17 -6.21 -41.55
N ARG A 811 -7.70 -5.06 -41.12
CA ARG A 811 -8.90 -4.42 -41.68
C ARG A 811 -8.66 -3.83 -43.07
N ASN A 812 -7.48 -3.25 -43.28
CA ASN A 812 -7.06 -2.66 -44.56
C ASN A 812 -5.53 -2.49 -44.59
N SER A 813 -4.98 -2.16 -45.76
CA SER A 813 -3.52 -2.05 -45.96
C SER A 813 -2.85 -0.99 -45.07
N LYS A 814 -3.59 0.04 -44.66
CA LYS A 814 -3.10 1.20 -43.88
C LYS A 814 -3.19 1.02 -42.37
N GLU A 815 -3.78 -0.07 -41.87
CA GLU A 815 -3.83 -0.34 -40.42
C GLU A 815 -2.41 -0.46 -39.85
N SER A 816 -2.09 0.39 -38.87
CA SER A 816 -0.77 0.46 -38.22
C SER A 816 -0.61 -0.62 -37.15
N VAL A 817 -0.41 -1.85 -37.60
CA VAL A 817 -0.25 -3.03 -36.73
C VAL A 817 0.91 -3.90 -37.22
N GLY A 818 1.71 -4.42 -36.28
CA GLY A 818 2.74 -5.40 -36.58
C GLY A 818 2.13 -6.69 -37.12
N LEU A 819 2.77 -7.29 -38.13
CA LEU A 819 2.27 -8.49 -38.80
C LEU A 819 3.12 -9.70 -38.46
N ILE A 820 2.46 -10.80 -38.10
CA ILE A 820 3.12 -12.09 -37.88
C ILE A 820 3.30 -12.75 -39.23
N LEU A 821 4.55 -12.99 -39.61
CA LEU A 821 4.90 -13.51 -40.92
C LEU A 821 6.22 -14.29 -40.87
N GLN A 822 6.66 -14.78 -42.02
CA GLN A 822 7.97 -15.38 -42.19
C GLN A 822 8.94 -14.34 -42.74
N LYS A 823 9.97 -13.97 -41.97
CA LYS A 823 11.09 -13.12 -42.40
C LYS A 823 12.33 -14.00 -42.54
N ASN A 824 12.91 -14.05 -43.73
CA ASN A 824 14.11 -14.85 -44.02
C ASN A 824 14.01 -16.34 -43.59
N GLY A 825 12.84 -16.96 -43.82
CA GLY A 825 12.63 -18.38 -43.47
C GLY A 825 12.30 -18.65 -42.00
N LYS A 826 12.17 -17.61 -41.17
CA LYS A 826 11.89 -17.71 -39.73
C LYS A 826 10.58 -17.01 -39.37
N PRO A 827 9.83 -17.51 -38.36
CA PRO A 827 8.66 -16.79 -37.87
C PRO A 827 9.11 -15.51 -37.16
N ASP A 828 8.46 -14.40 -37.46
CA ASP A 828 8.83 -13.08 -36.95
C ASP A 828 7.62 -12.13 -36.89
N VAL A 829 7.81 -10.97 -36.28
CA VAL A 829 6.87 -9.85 -36.33
C VAL A 829 7.54 -8.68 -37.04
N VAL A 830 6.91 -8.20 -38.10
CA VAL A 830 7.38 -7.02 -38.83
C VAL A 830 6.45 -5.86 -38.54
N GLU A 831 7.03 -4.77 -38.04
CA GLU A 831 6.28 -3.54 -37.77
C GLU A 831 5.81 -2.88 -39.07
N TYR A 832 4.67 -2.20 -39.03
CA TYR A 832 4.06 -1.59 -40.22
C TYR A 832 4.98 -0.58 -40.94
N SER A 833 5.93 0.03 -40.22
CA SER A 833 6.92 0.96 -40.78
C SER A 833 8.02 0.28 -41.58
N GLU A 834 8.18 -1.04 -41.46
CA GLU A 834 9.16 -1.86 -42.18
C GLU A 834 8.56 -2.58 -43.40
N ILE A 835 7.25 -2.51 -43.59
CA ILE A 835 6.55 -3.12 -44.72
C ILE A 835 6.37 -2.06 -45.80
N ASP A 836 6.83 -2.35 -47.02
CA ASP A 836 6.64 -1.45 -48.14
C ASP A 836 5.16 -1.38 -48.57
N THR A 837 4.80 -0.36 -49.34
CA THR A 837 3.42 -0.17 -49.77
C THR A 837 2.91 -1.29 -50.68
N ALA A 838 3.79 -1.88 -51.50
CA ALA A 838 3.40 -2.94 -52.43
C ALA A 838 3.02 -4.22 -51.69
N ASP A 839 3.81 -4.62 -50.69
CA ASP A 839 3.52 -5.76 -49.82
C ASP A 839 2.33 -5.48 -48.89
N ALA A 840 2.18 -4.25 -48.38
CA ALA A 840 1.04 -3.88 -47.56
C ALA A 840 -0.31 -3.95 -48.32
N GLU A 841 -0.29 -3.69 -49.63
CA GLU A 841 -1.47 -3.72 -50.52
C GLU A 841 -1.63 -5.06 -51.26
N ALA A 842 -0.65 -5.96 -51.18
CA ALA A 842 -0.70 -7.26 -51.85
C ALA A 842 -1.92 -8.08 -51.38
N THR A 843 -2.62 -8.69 -52.33
CA THR A 843 -3.80 -9.53 -52.07
C THR A 843 -3.45 -11.01 -52.06
N ASP A 844 -4.22 -11.82 -51.34
CA ASP A 844 -4.04 -13.26 -51.25
C ASP A 844 -4.38 -13.93 -52.59
N SER A 845 -3.48 -14.80 -53.07
CA SER A 845 -3.66 -15.50 -54.35
C SER A 845 -4.86 -16.45 -54.39
N LYS A 846 -5.31 -16.96 -53.24
CA LYS A 846 -6.48 -17.85 -53.11
C LYS A 846 -7.77 -17.08 -52.90
N ASN A 847 -7.69 -15.88 -52.32
CA ASN A 847 -8.83 -15.00 -52.10
C ASN A 847 -8.44 -13.52 -52.29
N PRO A 848 -8.65 -12.94 -53.48
CA PRO A 848 -8.28 -11.56 -53.78
C PRO A 848 -8.96 -10.50 -52.91
N ASP A 849 -10.05 -10.83 -52.22
CA ASP A 849 -10.73 -9.92 -51.28
C ASP A 849 -9.96 -9.77 -49.94
N LEU A 850 -8.94 -10.62 -49.72
CA LEU A 850 -8.10 -10.59 -48.53
C LEU A 850 -6.70 -10.07 -48.84
N LEU A 851 -6.11 -9.37 -47.87
CA LEU A 851 -4.69 -9.02 -47.93
C LEU A 851 -3.82 -10.28 -47.75
N LYS A 852 -2.75 -10.37 -48.52
CA LYS A 852 -1.71 -11.40 -48.42
C LYS A 852 -1.10 -11.40 -47.02
N PHE A 853 -0.69 -10.23 -46.55
CA PHE A 853 -0.17 -10.04 -45.19
C PHE A 853 -1.26 -9.44 -44.30
N ARG A 854 -1.97 -10.32 -43.58
CA ARG A 854 -3.17 -9.96 -42.79
C ARG A 854 -3.16 -10.42 -41.34
N ALA A 855 -2.13 -11.13 -40.91
CA ALA A 855 -2.01 -11.69 -39.57
C ALA A 855 -1.60 -10.60 -38.56
N ALA A 856 -2.55 -9.75 -38.17
CA ALA A 856 -2.31 -8.62 -37.28
C ALA A 856 -2.06 -9.10 -35.85
N ASN A 857 -0.88 -8.78 -35.31
CA ASN A 857 -0.46 -9.17 -33.98
C ASN A 857 -1.33 -8.51 -32.90
N ILE A 858 -1.86 -9.31 -31.98
CA ILE A 858 -2.66 -8.84 -30.83
C ILE A 858 -2.00 -9.13 -29.48
N VAL A 859 -0.73 -9.54 -29.49
CA VAL A 859 0.10 -9.83 -28.30
C VAL A 859 -0.60 -10.83 -27.37
N ASN A 860 -1.02 -11.94 -27.96
CA ASN A 860 -1.66 -13.07 -27.29
C ASN A 860 -1.00 -14.36 -27.74
N HIS A 861 -0.23 -14.98 -26.85
CA HIS A 861 0.71 -16.04 -27.16
C HIS A 861 0.45 -17.28 -26.30
N TYR A 862 0.76 -18.43 -26.87
CA TYR A 862 0.92 -19.69 -26.17
C TYR A 862 2.40 -20.00 -26.05
N TYR A 863 2.82 -20.56 -24.91
CA TYR A 863 4.14 -21.14 -24.70
C TYR A 863 4.05 -22.56 -24.16
N SER A 864 4.95 -23.44 -24.61
CA SER A 864 5.22 -24.68 -23.91
C SER A 864 6.05 -24.40 -22.65
N TYR A 865 5.84 -25.17 -21.58
CA TYR A 865 6.68 -25.06 -20.38
C TYR A 865 8.17 -25.25 -20.71
N LYS A 866 8.49 -26.21 -21.59
CA LYS A 866 9.86 -26.50 -22.04
C LYS A 866 10.55 -25.30 -22.67
N PHE A 867 9.79 -24.51 -23.44
CA PHE A 867 10.32 -23.28 -24.02
C PHE A 867 10.62 -22.22 -22.95
N LEU A 868 9.75 -22.06 -21.95
CA LEU A 868 10.01 -21.12 -20.86
C LEU A 868 11.16 -21.59 -19.95
N GLU A 869 11.35 -22.90 -19.79
CA GLU A 869 12.49 -23.46 -19.04
C GLU A 869 13.84 -23.16 -19.70
N SER A 870 13.89 -23.03 -21.04
CA SER A 870 15.11 -22.74 -21.78
C SER A 870 15.48 -21.24 -21.82
N ILE A 871 14.69 -20.35 -21.23
CA ILE A 871 14.93 -18.90 -21.18
C ILE A 871 16.40 -18.53 -20.88
N PRO A 872 17.09 -19.13 -19.89
CA PRO A 872 18.49 -18.79 -19.58
C PRO A 872 19.47 -18.95 -20.76
N GLU A 873 19.14 -19.78 -21.76
CA GLU A 873 19.98 -20.06 -22.92
C GLU A 873 19.91 -18.98 -24.01
N TRP A 874 18.83 -18.20 -24.04
CA TRP A 874 18.54 -17.28 -25.15
C TRP A 874 18.09 -15.88 -24.73
N ALA A 875 17.64 -15.63 -23.51
CA ALA A 875 17.13 -14.31 -23.09
C ALA A 875 18.12 -13.16 -23.32
N LYS A 876 19.42 -13.40 -23.10
CA LYS A 876 20.48 -12.41 -23.33
C LYS A 876 20.68 -12.03 -24.81
N LYS A 877 20.17 -12.85 -25.74
CA LYS A 877 20.25 -12.64 -27.18
C LYS A 877 19.12 -11.74 -27.69
N LEU A 878 18.07 -11.51 -26.90
CA LEU A 878 16.98 -10.63 -27.29
C LEU A 878 17.50 -9.21 -27.57
N PRO A 879 17.10 -8.61 -28.70
CA PRO A 879 17.48 -7.25 -29.04
C PRO A 879 16.83 -6.26 -28.06
N HIS A 880 17.47 -5.11 -27.92
CA HIS A 880 16.91 -3.97 -27.19
C HIS A 880 16.59 -2.87 -28.20
N HIS A 881 15.32 -2.51 -28.28
CA HIS A 881 14.81 -1.48 -29.17
C HIS A 881 14.95 -0.10 -28.53
N VAL A 882 15.29 0.89 -29.36
CA VAL A 882 15.57 2.26 -28.90
C VAL A 882 14.30 3.11 -28.96
N ALA A 883 13.78 3.48 -27.81
CA ALA A 883 12.71 4.46 -27.70
C ALA A 883 13.26 5.82 -27.26
N ARG A 884 13.38 6.78 -28.19
CA ARG A 884 13.84 8.15 -27.88
C ARG A 884 12.75 8.91 -27.11
N LYS A 885 13.08 9.45 -25.94
CA LYS A 885 12.12 10.13 -25.04
C LYS A 885 12.69 11.42 -24.45
N LYS A 886 11.78 12.28 -23.99
CA LYS A 886 12.07 13.42 -23.12
C LYS A 886 12.13 12.90 -21.68
N ILE A 887 13.34 12.73 -21.14
CA ILE A 887 13.57 12.10 -19.85
C ILE A 887 14.06 13.18 -18.88
N PRO A 888 13.26 13.57 -17.88
CA PRO A 888 13.71 14.47 -16.83
C PRO A 888 14.98 13.94 -16.17
N TYR A 889 15.97 14.79 -15.98
CA TYR A 889 17.28 14.38 -15.45
C TYR A 889 17.92 15.49 -14.61
N VAL A 890 18.88 15.13 -13.76
CA VAL A 890 19.74 16.09 -13.07
C VAL A 890 20.98 16.36 -13.91
N ASN A 891 21.27 17.64 -14.14
CA ASN A 891 22.54 18.05 -14.73
C ASN A 891 23.67 17.77 -13.73
N THR A 892 24.66 16.98 -14.13
CA THR A 892 25.76 16.54 -13.26
C THR A 892 26.76 17.64 -12.90
N GLU A 893 26.78 18.75 -13.63
CA GLU A 893 27.63 19.92 -13.35
C GLU A 893 26.94 20.89 -12.38
N THR A 894 25.67 21.22 -12.62
CA THR A 894 24.93 22.24 -11.83
C THR A 894 24.15 21.64 -10.66
N GLY A 895 23.76 20.37 -10.76
CA GLY A 895 22.88 19.70 -9.80
C GLY A 895 21.41 20.07 -9.91
N GLU A 896 21.02 20.82 -10.94
CA GLU A 896 19.62 21.23 -11.19
C GLU A 896 18.85 20.13 -11.94
N THR A 897 17.56 19.98 -11.63
CA THR A 897 16.65 19.07 -12.35
C THR A 897 16.09 19.75 -13.59
N ILE A 898 16.31 19.15 -14.76
CA ILE A 898 15.91 19.67 -16.07
C ILE A 898 14.78 18.83 -16.65
N LYS A 899 13.73 19.50 -17.14
CA LYS A 899 12.68 18.90 -17.97
C LYS A 899 12.96 19.25 -19.44
N PRO A 900 13.42 18.29 -20.27
CA PRO A 900 13.91 18.59 -21.61
C PRO A 900 12.76 18.84 -22.61
N GLU A 901 12.92 19.85 -23.46
CA GLU A 901 11.94 20.20 -24.51
C GLU A 901 12.00 19.26 -25.73
N LYS A 902 13.17 18.66 -25.98
CA LYS A 902 13.43 17.70 -27.07
C LYS A 902 13.92 16.36 -26.48
N PRO A 903 13.78 15.22 -27.20
CA PRO A 903 14.31 13.95 -26.73
C PRO A 903 15.82 14.03 -26.42
N ASN A 904 16.19 13.79 -25.16
CA ASN A 904 17.56 13.91 -24.64
C ASN A 904 18.19 12.54 -24.32
N GLY A 905 17.38 11.48 -24.32
CA GLY A 905 17.83 10.13 -24.03
C GLY A 905 16.92 9.06 -24.63
N ILE A 906 17.28 7.82 -24.33
CA ILE A 906 16.67 6.61 -24.81
C ILE A 906 16.20 5.74 -23.64
N LYS A 907 15.12 5.00 -23.90
CA LYS A 907 14.73 3.83 -23.13
C LYS A 907 15.01 2.60 -23.99
N LEU A 908 15.58 1.58 -23.38
CA LEU A 908 15.83 0.29 -24.01
C LEU A 908 14.70 -0.65 -23.63
N GLU A 909 14.02 -1.21 -24.62
CA GLU A 909 12.88 -2.10 -24.43
C GLU A 909 13.09 -3.38 -25.24
N GLN A 910 12.89 -4.55 -24.63
CA GLN A 910 12.81 -5.82 -25.34
C GLN A 910 11.37 -6.07 -25.76
N PHE A 911 11.14 -6.72 -26.90
CA PHE A 911 9.81 -7.15 -27.29
C PHE A 911 9.59 -8.64 -27.08
N VAL A 912 8.40 -8.98 -26.58
CA VAL A 912 7.95 -10.34 -26.27
C VAL A 912 7.82 -11.22 -27.53
N PHE A 913 7.93 -10.66 -28.73
CA PHE A 913 7.90 -11.44 -29.97
C PHE A 913 9.29 -11.60 -30.61
N ASP A 914 10.34 -10.92 -30.11
CA ASP A 914 11.68 -11.02 -30.66
C ASP A 914 12.34 -12.40 -30.44
N CYS A 915 11.69 -13.28 -29.66
CA CYS A 915 12.12 -14.67 -29.52
C CYS A 915 11.63 -15.57 -30.67
N PHE A 916 10.67 -15.14 -31.49
CA PHE A 916 10.09 -15.97 -32.54
C PHE A 916 11.15 -16.45 -33.55
N PRO A 917 12.10 -15.60 -34.00
CA PRO A 917 13.13 -16.05 -34.94
C PRO A 917 14.06 -17.14 -34.42
N PHE A 918 14.09 -17.39 -33.10
CA PHE A 918 14.87 -18.47 -32.51
C PHE A 918 14.27 -19.85 -32.81
N LEU A 919 13.00 -19.91 -33.18
CA LEU A 919 12.31 -21.16 -33.50
C LEU A 919 12.52 -21.60 -34.94
N THR A 920 12.30 -22.89 -35.18
CA THR A 920 12.01 -23.42 -36.51
C THR A 920 10.51 -23.26 -36.79
N LEU A 921 10.13 -23.17 -38.07
CA LEU A 921 8.72 -23.01 -38.46
C LEU A 921 7.84 -24.17 -37.95
N GLU A 922 8.39 -25.38 -37.78
CA GLU A 922 7.67 -26.53 -37.23
C GLU A 922 7.34 -26.41 -35.72
N LYS A 923 8.02 -25.50 -35.02
CA LYS A 923 7.85 -25.21 -33.59
C LYS A 923 7.06 -23.93 -33.32
N PHE A 924 6.51 -23.32 -34.37
CA PHE A 924 5.70 -22.11 -34.31
C PHE A 924 4.34 -22.34 -34.96
N ALA A 925 3.28 -21.77 -34.38
CA ALA A 925 1.96 -21.75 -35.00
C ALA A 925 1.26 -20.39 -34.85
N CYS A 926 0.26 -20.14 -35.69
CA CYS A 926 -0.52 -18.91 -35.69
C CYS A 926 -2.01 -19.22 -35.90
N MET A 927 -2.87 -18.63 -35.07
CA MET A 927 -4.32 -18.80 -35.15
C MET A 927 -5.00 -17.43 -35.37
N GLU A 928 -5.69 -17.29 -36.51
CA GLU A 928 -6.55 -16.14 -36.76
C GLU A 928 -7.87 -16.28 -36.00
N VAL A 929 -8.25 -15.24 -35.26
CA VAL A 929 -9.49 -15.17 -34.49
C VAL A 929 -10.37 -14.00 -34.93
N LYS A 930 -11.65 -14.05 -34.54
CA LYS A 930 -12.61 -12.97 -34.81
C LYS A 930 -12.30 -11.78 -33.90
N ARG A 931 -12.06 -10.60 -34.48
CA ARG A 931 -11.71 -9.40 -33.71
C ARG A 931 -12.82 -9.04 -32.74
N GLU A 932 -14.04 -9.01 -33.24
CA GLU A 932 -15.25 -8.67 -32.49
C GLU A 932 -15.56 -9.64 -31.34
N ASP A 933 -14.92 -10.82 -31.31
CA ASP A 933 -15.09 -11.78 -30.23
C ASP A 933 -13.90 -11.85 -29.27
N GLU A 934 -12.71 -11.40 -29.68
CA GLU A 934 -11.46 -11.71 -28.95
C GLU A 934 -10.46 -10.55 -28.81
N PHE A 935 -10.66 -9.41 -29.49
CA PHE A 935 -9.72 -8.29 -29.44
C PHE A 935 -10.40 -6.92 -29.48
N SER A 936 -10.40 -6.26 -28.33
CA SER A 936 -10.76 -4.85 -28.19
C SER A 936 -9.84 -4.20 -27.15
N PRO A 937 -8.78 -3.50 -27.59
CA PRO A 937 -7.75 -2.99 -26.70
C PRO A 937 -8.09 -1.62 -26.10
N LEU A 938 -7.68 -1.40 -24.84
CA LEU A 938 -7.79 -0.14 -24.13
C LEU A 938 -6.44 0.61 -24.12
N LYS A 939 -6.27 1.55 -25.05
CA LYS A 939 -5.01 2.30 -25.26
C LYS A 939 -5.14 3.81 -25.03
N ASN A 940 -6.29 4.39 -25.36
CA ASN A 940 -6.52 5.84 -25.42
C ASN A 940 -7.56 6.30 -24.38
N ALA A 941 -7.53 7.58 -24.03
CA ALA A 941 -8.51 8.17 -23.12
C ALA A 941 -9.91 8.24 -23.77
N ARG A 942 -10.95 8.30 -22.93
CA ARG A 942 -12.35 8.42 -23.38
C ARG A 942 -12.54 9.60 -24.34
N GLY A 943 -13.31 9.38 -25.41
CA GLY A 943 -13.58 10.39 -26.44
C GLY A 943 -12.55 10.45 -27.56
N THR A 944 -11.64 9.47 -27.65
CA THR A 944 -10.70 9.36 -28.78
C THR A 944 -11.38 8.77 -30.00
N GLY A 945 -12.36 7.88 -29.80
CA GLY A 945 -13.10 7.19 -30.86
C GLY A 945 -12.42 5.94 -31.40
N GLU A 946 -11.26 5.56 -30.85
CA GLU A 946 -10.49 4.38 -31.23
C GLU A 946 -9.72 3.85 -30.01
N ASP A 947 -9.82 2.53 -29.77
CA ASP A 947 -9.13 1.83 -28.67
C ASP A 947 -9.25 2.52 -27.30
N ASP A 948 -10.45 2.96 -26.95
CA ASP A 948 -10.75 3.75 -25.75
C ASP A 948 -11.81 3.05 -24.86
N PRO A 949 -12.19 3.62 -23.69
CA PRO A 949 -13.20 3.04 -22.82
C PRO A 949 -14.56 2.80 -23.51
N ASP A 950 -14.96 3.69 -24.43
CA ASP A 950 -16.28 3.63 -25.05
C ASP A 950 -16.30 2.56 -26.15
N THR A 951 -15.23 2.42 -26.95
CA THR A 951 -15.10 1.32 -27.91
C THR A 951 -15.03 -0.03 -27.19
N SER A 952 -14.23 -0.12 -26.12
CA SER A 952 -14.11 -1.33 -25.29
C SER A 952 -15.45 -1.76 -24.69
N LYS A 953 -16.20 -0.80 -24.14
CA LYS A 953 -17.54 -1.04 -23.60
C LYS A 953 -18.48 -1.53 -24.70
N GLN A 954 -18.52 -0.84 -25.83
CA GLN A 954 -19.43 -1.16 -26.93
C GLN A 954 -19.18 -2.57 -27.46
N ASP A 955 -17.93 -2.99 -27.60
CA ASP A 955 -17.57 -4.31 -28.11
C ASP A 955 -18.06 -5.44 -27.17
N ILE A 956 -17.85 -5.31 -25.85
CA ILE A 956 -18.39 -6.27 -24.87
C ILE A 956 -19.92 -6.32 -24.89
N MET A 957 -20.57 -5.16 -24.94
CA MET A 957 -22.04 -5.06 -24.95
C MET A 957 -22.64 -5.65 -26.23
N THR A 958 -21.95 -5.47 -27.36
CA THR A 958 -22.36 -6.01 -28.67
C THR A 958 -22.16 -7.52 -28.71
N GLN A 959 -21.05 -8.03 -28.16
CA GLN A 959 -20.80 -9.45 -28.02
C GLN A 959 -21.88 -10.15 -27.19
N GLY A 960 -22.22 -9.63 -26.01
CA GLY A 960 -23.25 -10.22 -25.16
C GLY A 960 -24.64 -10.20 -25.82
N LYS A 961 -24.98 -9.12 -26.52
CA LYS A 961 -26.22 -9.05 -27.34
C LYS A 961 -26.27 -10.17 -28.39
N LYS A 962 -25.18 -10.36 -29.15
CA LYS A 962 -25.05 -11.42 -30.16
C LYS A 962 -25.22 -12.81 -29.52
N TRP A 963 -24.62 -13.05 -28.35
CA TRP A 963 -24.72 -14.33 -27.66
C TRP A 963 -26.13 -14.66 -27.19
N VAL A 964 -26.83 -13.72 -26.53
CA VAL A 964 -28.20 -13.99 -26.07
C VAL A 964 -29.19 -14.15 -27.22
N GLN A 965 -29.00 -13.43 -28.33
CA GLN A 965 -29.80 -13.61 -29.55
C GLN A 965 -29.56 -14.98 -30.18
N ALA A 966 -28.30 -15.43 -30.24
CA ALA A 966 -27.97 -16.77 -30.73
C ALA A 966 -28.59 -17.88 -29.85
N ALA A 967 -28.79 -17.63 -28.56
CA ALA A 967 -29.46 -18.53 -27.63
C ALA A 967 -31.02 -18.48 -27.71
N GLY A 968 -31.58 -17.66 -28.60
CA GLY A 968 -33.03 -17.59 -28.84
C GLY A 968 -33.76 -16.49 -28.06
N ALA A 969 -33.05 -15.57 -27.40
CA ALA A 969 -33.68 -14.41 -26.75
C ALA A 969 -34.02 -13.32 -27.77
N THR A 970 -35.13 -12.61 -27.55
CA THR A 970 -35.47 -11.39 -28.28
C THR A 970 -34.93 -10.18 -27.54
N VAL A 971 -34.09 -9.37 -28.18
CA VAL A 971 -33.54 -8.14 -27.57
C VAL A 971 -34.29 -6.93 -28.11
N VAL A 972 -34.87 -6.14 -27.22
CA VAL A 972 -35.56 -4.87 -27.53
C VAL A 972 -34.79 -3.70 -26.93
N GLY A 973 -34.70 -2.58 -27.63
CA GLY A 973 -33.94 -1.40 -27.18
C GLY A 973 -34.44 -0.12 -27.85
N GLU A 974 -34.16 1.03 -27.25
CA GLU A 974 -34.57 2.34 -27.76
C GLU A 974 -33.56 2.86 -28.81
N GLN A 975 -32.30 2.45 -28.72
CA GLN A 975 -31.24 2.77 -29.67
C GLN A 975 -30.61 1.50 -30.27
N MET A 976 -30.16 1.60 -31.52
CA MET A 976 -29.52 0.47 -32.22
C MET A 976 -28.18 0.06 -31.57
N SER A 977 -27.52 1.01 -30.88
CA SER A 977 -26.27 0.82 -30.12
C SER A 977 -26.45 0.15 -28.75
N ASP A 978 -27.68 0.00 -28.26
CA ASP A 978 -27.95 -0.64 -26.97
C ASP A 978 -27.56 -2.13 -27.02
N GLY A 979 -26.68 -2.54 -26.10
CA GLY A 979 -26.15 -3.91 -25.98
C GLY A 979 -26.41 -4.56 -24.62
N ILE A 980 -25.93 -5.79 -24.44
CA ILE A 980 -26.15 -6.60 -23.23
C ILE A 980 -24.80 -7.07 -22.71
N GLU A 981 -24.57 -6.86 -21.41
CA GLU A 981 -23.40 -7.37 -20.72
C GLU A 981 -23.74 -8.76 -20.24
N VAL A 982 -22.94 -9.76 -20.62
CA VAL A 982 -23.06 -11.11 -20.08
C VAL A 982 -21.86 -11.34 -19.18
N SER A 983 -22.10 -11.55 -17.90
CA SER A 983 -21.05 -11.85 -16.93
C SER A 983 -20.27 -13.09 -17.38
N PRO A 984 -18.92 -13.09 -17.33
CA PRO A 984 -18.14 -14.29 -17.64
C PRO A 984 -18.50 -15.50 -16.80
N LEU A 985 -19.01 -15.31 -15.56
CA LEU A 985 -19.48 -16.41 -14.72
C LEU A 985 -20.72 -17.11 -15.30
N ILE A 986 -21.52 -16.42 -16.10
CA ILE A 986 -22.69 -16.98 -16.81
C ILE A 986 -22.24 -17.65 -18.10
N SER A 987 -21.45 -16.97 -18.93
CA SER A 987 -20.99 -17.49 -20.21
C SER A 987 -19.57 -17.02 -20.52
N TYR A 988 -18.66 -17.98 -20.78
CA TYR A 988 -17.27 -17.71 -21.12
C TYR A 988 -17.13 -17.19 -22.56
N GLY A 989 -17.85 -17.81 -23.50
CA GLY A 989 -17.73 -17.58 -24.93
C GLY A 989 -19.04 -17.67 -25.70
N GLY A 990 -20.19 -17.60 -25.01
CA GLY A 990 -21.54 -17.69 -25.59
C GLY A 990 -22.30 -18.98 -25.24
N GLU A 991 -21.67 -19.94 -24.55
CA GLU A 991 -22.31 -21.18 -24.10
C GLU A 991 -23.19 -20.99 -22.85
N GLY A 992 -24.16 -21.88 -22.62
CA GLY A 992 -24.92 -21.93 -21.37
C GLY A 992 -26.02 -20.89 -21.23
N LEU A 993 -26.43 -20.26 -22.34
CA LEU A 993 -27.44 -19.19 -22.38
C LEU A 993 -28.83 -19.68 -22.80
N GLU A 994 -29.03 -20.99 -22.96
CA GLU A 994 -30.28 -21.58 -23.46
C GLU A 994 -31.48 -21.30 -22.54
N PHE A 995 -31.25 -20.99 -21.26
CA PHE A 995 -32.29 -20.57 -20.31
C PHE A 995 -32.95 -19.23 -20.67
N LEU A 996 -32.33 -18.46 -21.56
CA LEU A 996 -32.86 -17.21 -22.10
C LEU A 996 -33.73 -17.42 -23.36
N ASN A 997 -33.83 -18.64 -23.88
CA ASN A 997 -34.62 -18.94 -25.07
C ASN A 997 -36.06 -18.43 -24.90
N SER A 998 -36.56 -17.72 -25.91
CA SER A 998 -37.90 -17.11 -25.94
C SER A 998 -38.15 -16.03 -24.88
N ARG A 999 -37.14 -15.61 -24.10
CA ARG A 999 -37.25 -14.42 -23.22
C ARG A 999 -37.08 -13.14 -24.05
N THR A 1000 -37.74 -12.07 -23.62
CA THR A 1000 -37.51 -10.72 -24.14
C THR A 1000 -36.66 -9.92 -23.15
N ILE A 1001 -35.54 -9.36 -23.61
CA ILE A 1001 -34.59 -8.59 -22.78
C ILE A 1001 -34.56 -7.14 -23.28
N LYS A 1002 -34.82 -6.19 -22.38
CA LYS A 1002 -34.72 -4.75 -22.69
C LYS A 1002 -33.28 -4.27 -22.50
N ALA A 1003 -32.62 -3.84 -23.56
CA ALA A 1003 -31.28 -3.24 -23.53
C ALA A 1003 -31.34 -1.73 -23.19
N PRO A 1004 -30.27 -1.14 -22.58
CA PRO A 1004 -29.07 -1.82 -22.08
C PRO A 1004 -29.34 -2.67 -20.83
N ALA A 1005 -28.74 -3.86 -20.76
CA ALA A 1005 -28.94 -4.80 -19.65
C ALA A 1005 -27.64 -5.51 -19.25
N VAL A 1006 -27.67 -6.15 -18.09
CA VAL A 1006 -26.62 -7.04 -17.58
C VAL A 1006 -27.25 -8.38 -17.16
N ILE A 1007 -26.59 -9.49 -17.51
CA ILE A 1007 -26.93 -10.85 -17.10
C ILE A 1007 -25.84 -11.35 -16.16
N GLU A 1008 -26.12 -11.35 -14.87
CA GLU A 1008 -25.19 -11.82 -13.81
C GLU A 1008 -25.62 -13.14 -13.15
N SER A 1009 -26.89 -13.52 -13.26
CA SER A 1009 -27.49 -14.75 -12.72
C SER A 1009 -28.36 -15.46 -13.76
N GLU A 1010 -28.60 -16.77 -13.56
CA GLU A 1010 -29.56 -17.54 -14.36
C GLU A 1010 -31.02 -17.29 -13.95
N GLU A 1011 -31.24 -16.95 -12.68
CA GLU A 1011 -32.50 -16.39 -12.14
C GLU A 1011 -32.71 -14.98 -12.69
#